data_AF-A0A538R9R2-F1
#
_entry.id   AF-A0A538R9R2-F1
#
_cell.length_a   1.000
_cell.length_b   1.000
_cell.length_c   1.000
_cell.angle_alpha   90.00
_cell.angle_beta   90.00
_cell.angle_gamma   90.00
#
_symmetry.space_group_name_H-M   'P 1'
#
loop_
_entity.id
_entity.type
_entity.pdbx_description
1 polymer ?
#
loop_
_entity_poly.entity_id
_entity_poly.type
_entity_poly.pdbx_seq_one_letter_code
_entity_poly.pdbx_strand_id
1 'polypeptide(L)'
;FSPPFELKWPLKVGERTATRGTWHLPPRHDRPRAMDVPGTFTATVVGWEEVTVTAGTVGAYRIEFAARNDRSGRGGTFEAWYAPSVRQYVKIHSSEVGIVGFEVVAFDRPAGAPLELVVEQPRDQAQVADEHLPVRVKVRSSRGVSRVALSVNGAEIAARDEAVPKSELSLSQTVPLREGRNVVLVTATESDGTRRQESRVVIYERPVAIPPPPAVAAVPATRAVPPAPAVVPLTIALSSPADRARVQQDAITLAGVVSGGHGIARVTVALNGGELTRRDESPAARAVPLSLPITLREGQNTLVVTATDVDGGVQQEVRAIEYARQMPLSVAVRYPEDRARLTEESSVVAAVVTSSKGVARVSVRLNGAEVAQQAERTPPTSLAVTVPLTLKPGPNAIVVTAAETDGTTRQEVRTVTYDAPKVVAAVPPPAEPKPVPSHRWAVVIGVGDYESAAIPRLRYTVADAEAIYQTLIGPAGFKKDNVLLLTDRSERKPTLRNIKWALGTFLGRSAQKDDTVLIFFAGHGAPEVDSRGLERDGLAKYLIPSDADPDDLYSTALPMDELQTIFARIEAERVVAFLDACYSGAVSGPGLGRTFASKKTRGGTVDDLFLERLTRSKGRAIVTASRTSEVSIELPELGHGIFTYYLVNGLKGAADLNGDGIISLQELYEYVEQQVSAKSRAVGGNQHPVMKGELEGVLPLAKVGGK
;
A
#
# COMPACT_ATOMS: atom_id res chain seq x y z
N PHE A 1 -25.14 0.70 -9.55
CA PHE A 1 -25.65 1.28 -10.80
C PHE A 1 -25.01 0.51 -11.94
N SER A 2 -25.79 0.08 -12.93
CA SER A 2 -25.32 -0.77 -14.03
C SER A 2 -25.61 -0.13 -15.40
N PRO A 3 -24.62 -0.01 -16.31
CA PRO A 3 -23.20 -0.37 -16.12
C PRO A 3 -22.53 0.50 -15.04
N PRO A 4 -21.38 0.07 -14.48
CA PRO A 4 -20.60 0.89 -13.56
C PRO A 4 -20.33 2.27 -14.14
N PHE A 5 -20.37 3.29 -13.30
CA PHE A 5 -20.04 4.65 -13.73
C PHE A 5 -18.53 4.79 -13.83
N GLU A 6 -18.04 5.25 -14.97
CA GLU A 6 -16.62 5.48 -15.21
C GLU A 6 -16.37 6.97 -15.44
N LEU A 7 -15.51 7.56 -14.62
CA LEU A 7 -15.00 8.91 -14.87
C LEU A 7 -13.97 8.88 -15.98
N LYS A 8 -14.01 9.88 -16.86
CA LYS A 8 -12.98 10.05 -17.88
C LYS A 8 -11.70 10.58 -17.24
N TRP A 9 -10.59 9.91 -17.53
CA TRP A 9 -9.27 10.31 -17.07
C TRP A 9 -8.43 10.86 -18.23
N PRO A 10 -7.58 11.88 -18.01
CA PRO A 10 -7.43 12.64 -16.76
C PRO A 10 -8.64 13.56 -16.49
N LEU A 11 -8.94 13.82 -15.21
CA LEU A 11 -10.02 14.74 -14.82
C LEU A 11 -9.73 16.17 -15.32
N LYS A 12 -10.73 16.81 -15.92
CA LYS A 12 -10.65 18.20 -16.38
C LYS A 12 -11.80 19.01 -15.81
N VAL A 13 -11.51 20.22 -15.33
CA VAL A 13 -12.54 21.15 -14.84
C VAL A 13 -13.53 21.48 -15.96
N GLY A 14 -14.82 21.44 -15.64
CA GLY A 14 -15.93 21.61 -16.58
C GLY A 14 -16.31 20.34 -17.34
N GLU A 15 -15.56 19.24 -17.18
CA GLU A 15 -15.91 17.98 -17.82
C GLU A 15 -17.10 17.31 -17.14
N ARG A 16 -18.09 16.95 -17.95
CA ARG A 16 -19.31 16.27 -17.52
C ARG A 16 -19.36 14.88 -18.13
N THR A 17 -19.45 13.87 -17.28
CA THR A 17 -19.67 12.48 -17.68
C THR A 17 -21.07 12.06 -17.25
N ALA A 18 -21.84 11.47 -18.16
CA ALA A 18 -23.17 10.96 -17.86
C ALA A 18 -23.27 9.52 -18.34
N THR A 19 -23.69 8.63 -17.45
CA THR A 19 -23.96 7.23 -17.77
C THR A 19 -25.43 6.99 -17.52
N ARG A 20 -26.13 6.54 -18.56
CA ARG A 20 -27.50 6.04 -18.42
C ARG A 20 -27.43 4.55 -18.07
N GLY A 21 -28.22 4.15 -17.09
CA GLY A 21 -28.14 2.81 -16.55
C GLY A 21 -29.34 2.48 -15.69
N THR A 22 -29.20 1.41 -14.92
CA THR A 22 -30.23 0.91 -14.02
C THR A 22 -29.71 0.95 -12.59
N TRP A 23 -30.48 1.59 -11.71
CA TRP A 23 -30.34 1.50 -10.28
C TRP A 23 -31.01 0.22 -9.81
N HIS A 24 -30.20 -0.77 -9.42
CA HIS A 24 -30.67 -1.97 -8.74
C HIS A 24 -30.82 -1.63 -7.26
N LEU A 25 -32.04 -1.35 -6.83
CA LEU A 25 -32.33 -1.02 -5.44
C LEU A 25 -32.69 -2.34 -4.71
N PRO A 26 -32.00 -2.70 -3.61
CA PRO A 26 -32.30 -3.92 -2.86
C PRO A 26 -33.65 -3.84 -2.12
N PRO A 27 -34.26 -4.97 -1.74
CA PRO A 27 -35.48 -4.97 -0.91
C PRO A 27 -35.31 -4.20 0.40
N ARG A 28 -36.38 -3.60 0.90
CA ARG A 28 -36.48 -2.95 2.23
C ARG A 28 -37.75 -3.41 2.95
N HIS A 29 -37.85 -3.18 4.25
CA HIS A 29 -38.99 -3.61 5.08
C HIS A 29 -40.35 -3.08 4.56
N ASP A 30 -40.36 -1.87 4.01
CA ASP A 30 -41.50 -1.20 3.37
C ASP A 30 -41.62 -1.51 1.86
N ARG A 31 -40.62 -2.18 1.28
CA ARG A 31 -40.55 -2.54 -0.14
C ARG A 31 -39.88 -3.92 -0.31
N PRO A 32 -40.62 -5.02 -0.11
CA PRO A 32 -40.06 -6.37 0.01
C PRO A 32 -39.53 -6.97 -1.31
N ARG A 33 -39.71 -6.28 -2.45
CA ARG A 33 -39.13 -6.67 -3.74
C ARG A 33 -38.01 -5.73 -4.14
N ALA A 34 -36.96 -6.30 -4.73
CA ALA A 34 -35.94 -5.53 -5.44
C ALA A 34 -36.60 -4.74 -6.57
N MET A 35 -36.05 -3.58 -6.87
CA MET A 35 -36.61 -2.71 -7.90
C MET A 35 -35.49 -2.20 -8.79
N ASP A 36 -35.69 -2.39 -10.07
CA ASP A 36 -34.85 -1.84 -11.11
C ASP A 36 -35.44 -0.51 -11.57
N VAL A 37 -34.68 0.54 -11.31
CA VAL A 37 -35.07 1.90 -11.61
C VAL A 37 -34.12 2.41 -12.68
N PRO A 38 -34.59 2.58 -13.94
CA PRO A 38 -33.77 3.21 -14.95
C PRO A 38 -33.48 4.64 -14.50
N GLY A 39 -32.25 5.06 -14.71
CA GLY A 39 -31.79 6.36 -14.25
C GLY A 39 -30.53 6.80 -14.95
N THR A 40 -30.23 8.07 -14.74
CA THR A 40 -29.02 8.70 -15.23
C THR A 40 -28.15 9.05 -14.03
N PHE A 41 -26.89 8.65 -14.07
CA PHE A 41 -25.88 9.07 -13.11
C PHE A 41 -24.90 10.00 -13.83
N THR A 42 -24.73 11.20 -13.29
CA THR A 42 -23.88 12.24 -13.85
C THR A 42 -22.80 12.59 -12.85
N ALA A 43 -21.59 12.84 -13.34
CA ALA A 43 -20.56 13.53 -12.59
C ALA A 43 -20.08 14.75 -13.37
N THR A 44 -19.95 15.87 -12.69
CA THR A 44 -19.38 17.11 -13.24
C THR A 44 -18.17 17.48 -12.41
N VAL A 45 -17.01 17.59 -13.03
CA VAL A 45 -15.81 18.10 -12.36
C VAL A 45 -15.96 19.62 -12.26
N VAL A 46 -16.35 20.10 -11.09
CA VAL A 46 -16.75 21.50 -10.88
C VAL A 46 -15.54 22.42 -10.81
N GLY A 47 -14.47 21.98 -10.17
CA GLY A 47 -13.29 22.81 -9.96
C GLY A 47 -12.15 22.07 -9.27
N TRP A 48 -11.00 22.75 -9.23
CA TRP A 48 -9.88 22.39 -8.36
C TRP A 48 -9.90 23.32 -7.15
N GLU A 49 -9.82 22.77 -5.95
CA GLU A 49 -9.75 23.55 -4.71
C GLU A 49 -8.90 22.87 -3.65
N GLU A 50 -8.37 23.68 -2.73
CA GLU A 50 -7.73 23.19 -1.52
C GLU A 50 -8.81 22.80 -0.52
N VAL A 51 -9.02 21.50 -0.33
CA VAL A 51 -9.99 20.98 0.63
C VAL A 51 -9.31 20.70 1.95
N THR A 52 -9.90 21.21 3.04
CA THR A 52 -9.47 20.88 4.40
C THR A 52 -10.30 19.70 4.90
N VAL A 53 -9.59 18.63 5.26
CA VAL A 53 -10.12 17.44 5.95
C VAL A 53 -9.36 17.24 7.26
N THR A 54 -9.82 16.34 8.11
CA THR A 54 -9.15 16.03 9.38
C THR A 54 -7.67 15.62 9.21
N ALA A 55 -7.31 14.98 8.09
CA ALA A 55 -5.92 14.63 7.74
C ALA A 55 -5.05 15.83 7.31
N GLY A 56 -5.62 17.02 7.13
CA GLY A 56 -4.95 18.24 6.68
C GLY A 56 -5.56 18.83 5.42
N THR A 57 -4.93 19.89 4.90
CA THR A 57 -5.33 20.54 3.65
C THR A 57 -4.66 19.85 2.45
N VAL A 58 -5.43 19.56 1.42
CA VAL A 58 -4.97 18.91 0.19
C VAL A 58 -5.67 19.50 -1.03
N GLY A 59 -4.92 19.72 -2.11
CA GLY A 59 -5.50 20.06 -3.41
C GLY A 59 -6.28 18.88 -4.01
N ALA A 60 -7.55 19.12 -4.36
CA ALA A 60 -8.46 18.10 -4.87
C ALA A 60 -9.38 18.66 -5.95
N TYR A 61 -9.84 17.77 -6.83
CA TYR A 61 -10.96 18.05 -7.73
C TYR A 61 -12.28 17.92 -6.97
N ARG A 62 -13.08 18.99 -6.91
CA ARG A 62 -14.48 18.92 -6.48
C ARG A 62 -15.31 18.37 -7.62
N ILE A 63 -15.98 17.26 -7.37
CA ILE A 63 -16.82 16.54 -8.33
C ILE A 63 -18.23 16.49 -7.77
N GLU A 64 -19.17 17.06 -8.51
CA GLU A 64 -20.59 16.98 -8.20
C GLU A 64 -21.18 15.76 -8.91
N PHE A 65 -21.75 14.86 -8.13
CA PHE A 65 -22.48 13.70 -8.61
C PHE A 65 -23.98 13.94 -8.50
N ALA A 66 -24.72 13.55 -9.54
CA ALA A 66 -26.16 13.62 -9.58
C ALA A 66 -26.75 12.28 -10.03
N ALA A 67 -27.61 11.71 -9.20
CA ALA A 67 -28.41 10.54 -9.54
C ALA A 67 -29.83 10.98 -9.86
N ARG A 68 -30.37 10.55 -10.99
CA ARG A 68 -31.77 10.80 -11.38
C ARG A 68 -32.46 9.49 -11.75
N ASN A 69 -33.68 9.32 -11.25
CA ASN A 69 -34.61 8.30 -11.69
C ASN A 69 -35.36 8.79 -12.93
N ASP A 70 -35.22 8.08 -14.06
CA ASP A 70 -35.80 8.48 -15.33
C ASP A 70 -37.34 8.36 -15.35
N ARG A 71 -37.94 7.51 -14.49
CA ARG A 71 -39.40 7.31 -14.41
C ARG A 71 -40.09 8.34 -13.52
N SER A 72 -39.56 8.58 -12.33
CA SER A 72 -40.19 9.49 -11.36
C SER A 72 -39.66 10.92 -11.42
N GLY A 73 -38.56 11.15 -12.14
CA GLY A 73 -37.84 12.42 -12.17
C GLY A 73 -37.10 12.76 -10.87
N ARG A 74 -37.33 12.00 -9.78
CA ARG A 74 -36.69 12.21 -8.48
C ARG A 74 -35.21 11.82 -8.54
N GLY A 75 -34.39 12.51 -7.77
CA GLY A 75 -32.96 12.33 -7.74
C GLY A 75 -32.36 12.93 -6.48
N GLY A 76 -31.04 12.87 -6.38
CA GLY A 76 -30.28 13.53 -5.33
C GLY A 76 -28.86 13.80 -5.81
N THR A 77 -28.22 14.78 -5.18
CA THR A 77 -26.84 15.13 -5.45
C THR A 77 -25.93 14.85 -4.26
N PHE A 78 -24.65 14.67 -4.54
CA PHE A 78 -23.60 14.65 -3.54
C PHE A 78 -22.30 15.17 -4.15
N GLU A 79 -21.45 15.72 -3.31
CA GLU A 79 -20.14 16.24 -3.69
C GLU A 79 -19.05 15.30 -3.17
N ALA A 80 -18.02 15.08 -3.99
CA ALA A 80 -16.83 14.37 -3.58
C ALA A 80 -15.57 15.14 -3.98
N TRP A 81 -14.52 14.98 -3.18
CA TRP A 81 -13.22 15.58 -3.43
C TRP A 81 -12.20 14.49 -3.71
N TYR A 82 -11.66 14.43 -4.93
CA TYR A 82 -10.61 13.49 -5.30
C TYR A 82 -9.24 14.19 -5.33
N ALA A 83 -8.31 13.72 -4.50
CA ALA A 83 -6.97 14.28 -4.40
C ALA A 83 -5.95 13.39 -5.14
N PRO A 84 -5.37 13.85 -6.28
CA PRO A 84 -4.42 13.05 -7.05
C PRO A 84 -3.12 12.73 -6.31
N SER A 85 -2.69 13.62 -5.40
CA SER A 85 -1.46 13.46 -4.60
C SER A 85 -1.49 12.24 -3.67
N VAL A 86 -2.70 11.79 -3.30
CA VAL A 86 -2.95 10.62 -2.45
C VAL A 86 -3.79 9.55 -3.16
N ARG A 87 -4.13 9.78 -4.44
CA ARG A 87 -4.88 8.87 -5.34
C ARG A 87 -6.18 8.32 -4.75
N GLN A 88 -6.91 9.15 -4.01
CA GLN A 88 -8.16 8.74 -3.36
C GLN A 88 -9.14 9.90 -3.19
N TYR A 89 -10.41 9.56 -2.93
CA TYR A 89 -11.39 10.51 -2.43
C TYR A 89 -11.07 10.85 -0.97
N VAL A 90 -10.96 12.15 -0.67
CA VAL A 90 -10.58 12.65 0.65
C VAL A 90 -11.77 13.13 1.47
N LYS A 91 -12.88 13.45 0.80
CA LYS A 91 -14.11 13.93 1.41
C LYS A 91 -15.29 13.58 0.53
N ILE A 92 -16.43 13.22 1.12
CA ILE A 92 -17.74 13.17 0.47
C ILE A 92 -18.75 13.89 1.37
N HIS A 93 -19.57 14.73 0.76
CA HIS A 93 -20.63 15.46 1.42
C HIS A 93 -21.96 15.30 0.66
N SER A 94 -23.03 14.95 1.36
CA SER A 94 -24.40 14.97 0.82
C SER A 94 -25.34 15.64 1.82
N SER A 95 -26.12 16.60 1.34
CA SER A 95 -27.15 17.31 2.11
C SER A 95 -28.57 16.76 1.86
N GLU A 96 -28.77 16.01 0.79
CA GLU A 96 -30.10 15.58 0.32
C GLU A 96 -30.34 14.06 0.45
N VAL A 97 -29.29 13.27 0.62
CA VAL A 97 -29.36 11.81 0.64
C VAL A 97 -28.71 11.29 1.92
N GLY A 98 -29.42 10.45 2.68
CA GLY A 98 -28.89 9.74 3.85
C GLY A 98 -27.85 8.65 3.50
N ILE A 99 -26.95 8.93 2.55
CA ILE A 99 -25.92 8.03 2.05
C ILE A 99 -24.58 8.78 2.15
N VAL A 100 -23.71 8.25 3.01
CA VAL A 100 -22.24 8.36 3.05
C VAL A 100 -21.70 9.80 3.07
N GLY A 101 -21.57 10.35 4.28
CA GLY A 101 -20.58 11.40 4.56
C GLY A 101 -19.31 10.74 5.10
N PHE A 102 -18.16 11.08 4.54
CA PHE A 102 -16.88 10.72 5.15
C PHE A 102 -15.85 11.80 4.90
N GLU A 103 -14.86 11.87 5.79
CA GLU A 103 -13.63 12.62 5.59
C GLU A 103 -12.43 11.76 6.00
N VAL A 104 -11.32 11.90 5.28
CA VAL A 104 -10.09 11.18 5.59
C VAL A 104 -9.42 11.83 6.81
N VAL A 105 -9.12 11.01 7.82
CA VAL A 105 -8.59 11.46 9.12
C VAL A 105 -7.08 11.34 9.27
N ALA A 106 -6.43 10.53 8.44
CA ALA A 106 -4.98 10.47 8.32
C ALA A 106 -4.58 10.00 6.91
N PHE A 107 -3.41 10.44 6.44
CA PHE A 107 -2.76 9.85 5.26
C PHE A 107 -1.65 8.93 5.74
N ASP A 108 -1.66 7.68 5.27
CA ASP A 108 -0.44 6.88 5.28
C ASP A 108 0.48 7.47 4.21
N ARG A 109 1.45 8.27 4.62
CA ARG A 109 2.50 8.75 3.73
C ARG A 109 3.64 7.75 3.88
N PRO A 110 3.75 6.73 3.00
CA PRO A 110 4.98 5.96 2.97
C PRO A 110 6.11 6.97 2.79
N ALA A 111 7.11 6.89 3.66
CA ALA A 111 8.36 7.61 3.47
C ALA A 111 8.98 7.07 2.16
N GLY A 112 8.59 7.66 1.03
CA GLY A 112 9.16 7.29 -0.26
C GLY A 112 10.67 7.36 -0.14
N ALA A 113 11.37 6.31 -0.58
CA ALA A 113 12.82 6.23 -0.50
C ALA A 113 13.42 7.57 -1.01
N PRO A 114 14.36 8.17 -0.27
CA PRO A 114 14.87 9.49 -0.56
C PRO A 114 15.48 9.52 -1.97
N LEU A 115 15.35 10.66 -2.67
CA LEU A 115 16.03 10.91 -3.94
C LEU A 115 17.51 10.51 -3.79
N GLU A 116 17.92 9.49 -4.53
CA GLU A 116 19.28 8.97 -4.54
C GLU A 116 19.99 9.55 -5.76
N LEU A 117 21.11 10.24 -5.53
CA LEU A 117 21.95 10.80 -6.57
C LEU A 117 23.36 10.27 -6.33
N VAL A 118 23.94 9.59 -7.30
CA VAL A 118 25.28 9.01 -7.24
C VAL A 118 26.09 9.49 -8.43
N VAL A 119 27.18 10.22 -8.16
CA VAL A 119 28.21 10.50 -9.17
C VAL A 119 29.20 9.34 -9.21
N GLU A 120 29.07 8.48 -10.23
CA GLU A 120 29.89 7.28 -10.43
C GLU A 120 31.33 7.62 -10.85
N GLN A 121 31.47 8.66 -11.70
CA GLN A 121 32.75 9.24 -12.12
C GLN A 121 32.57 10.74 -12.38
N PRO A 122 33.56 11.60 -12.08
CA PRO A 122 34.86 11.30 -11.49
C PRO A 122 34.78 11.01 -9.99
N ARG A 123 35.84 10.41 -9.44
CA ARG A 123 36.05 10.36 -7.97
C ARG A 123 36.36 11.77 -7.46
N ASP A 124 35.98 12.02 -6.22
CA ASP A 124 36.34 13.29 -5.57
C ASP A 124 37.86 13.38 -5.39
N GLN A 125 38.41 14.56 -5.63
CA GLN A 125 39.84 14.87 -5.67
C GLN A 125 40.66 14.09 -6.73
N ALA A 126 40.03 13.60 -7.80
CA ALA A 126 40.76 12.92 -8.87
C ALA A 126 41.79 13.86 -9.52
N GLN A 127 43.04 13.41 -9.63
CA GLN A 127 44.05 14.03 -10.48
C GLN A 127 43.96 13.46 -11.88
N VAL A 128 43.86 14.32 -12.89
CA VAL A 128 43.71 13.92 -14.28
C VAL A 128 44.69 14.68 -15.16
N ALA A 129 45.17 14.00 -16.20
CA ALA A 129 46.08 14.55 -17.20
C ALA A 129 45.36 14.94 -18.50
N ASP A 130 44.08 14.59 -18.62
CA ASP A 130 43.22 14.93 -19.76
C ASP A 130 42.39 16.17 -19.42
N GLU A 131 42.35 17.12 -20.36
CA GLU A 131 41.55 18.34 -20.23
C GLU A 131 40.04 18.08 -20.43
N HIS A 132 39.66 16.90 -20.93
CA HIS A 132 38.28 16.49 -21.12
C HIS A 132 37.92 15.31 -20.21
N LEU A 133 36.97 15.51 -19.30
CA LEU A 133 36.63 14.54 -18.27
C LEU A 133 35.25 13.91 -18.49
N PRO A 134 35.12 12.57 -18.54
CA PRO A 134 33.82 11.92 -18.53
C PRO A 134 33.19 11.99 -17.13
N VAL A 135 31.98 12.54 -17.06
CA VAL A 135 31.14 12.55 -15.86
C VAL A 135 29.99 11.57 -16.05
N ARG A 136 29.86 10.60 -15.15
CA ARG A 136 28.75 9.62 -15.13
C ARG A 136 27.96 9.73 -13.84
N VAL A 137 26.64 9.87 -14.00
CA VAL A 137 25.69 10.11 -12.92
C VAL A 137 24.55 9.11 -13.04
N LYS A 138 24.12 8.60 -11.89
CA LYS A 138 22.94 7.77 -11.73
C LYS A 138 22.02 8.36 -10.66
N VAL A 139 20.73 8.48 -10.98
CA VAL A 139 19.71 9.07 -10.12
C VAL A 139 18.53 8.12 -10.00
N ARG A 140 18.04 7.90 -8.78
CA ARG A 140 16.87 7.06 -8.50
C ARG A 140 15.89 7.81 -7.61
N SER A 141 14.62 7.67 -7.92
CA SER A 141 13.54 8.29 -7.15
C SER A 141 12.30 7.41 -7.15
N SER A 142 11.67 7.29 -5.99
CA SER A 142 10.34 6.68 -5.84
C SER A 142 9.21 7.62 -6.29
N ARG A 143 9.49 8.91 -6.47
CA ARG A 143 8.53 9.97 -6.83
C ARG A 143 8.67 10.45 -8.28
N GLY A 144 9.75 10.08 -8.95
CA GLY A 144 10.03 10.40 -10.34
C GLY A 144 10.96 11.61 -10.49
N VAL A 145 12.07 11.40 -11.22
CA VAL A 145 13.07 12.42 -11.56
C VAL A 145 12.56 13.23 -12.76
N SER A 146 12.54 14.56 -12.63
CA SER A 146 12.10 15.51 -13.65
C SER A 146 13.26 16.20 -14.39
N ARG A 147 14.39 16.44 -13.70
CA ARG A 147 15.58 17.06 -14.29
C ARG A 147 16.87 16.57 -13.65
N VAL A 148 17.92 16.37 -14.45
CA VAL A 148 19.30 16.25 -13.97
C VAL A 148 20.19 17.23 -14.72
N ALA A 149 20.88 18.11 -14.00
CA ALA A 149 21.77 19.13 -14.54
C ALA A 149 23.21 18.93 -14.04
N LEU A 150 24.17 19.19 -14.92
CA LEU A 150 25.60 19.10 -14.70
C LEU A 150 26.23 20.46 -14.95
N SER A 151 26.99 20.94 -13.98
CA SER A 151 27.74 22.20 -14.08
C SER A 151 29.21 22.00 -13.72
N VAL A 152 30.08 22.76 -14.38
CA VAL A 152 31.52 22.78 -14.11
C VAL A 152 31.96 24.21 -13.88
N ASN A 153 32.62 24.45 -12.75
CA ASN A 153 33.09 25.78 -12.34
C ASN A 153 32.00 26.86 -12.38
N GLY A 154 30.76 26.48 -12.05
CA GLY A 154 29.59 27.36 -12.01
C GLY A 154 28.87 27.55 -13.35
N ALA A 155 29.37 27.00 -14.47
CA ALA A 155 28.67 27.02 -15.75
C ALA A 155 27.91 25.70 -15.97
N GLU A 156 26.62 25.76 -16.31
CA GLU A 156 25.85 24.57 -16.71
C GLU A 156 26.37 24.05 -18.06
N ILE A 157 26.86 22.81 -18.08
CA ILE A 157 27.45 22.17 -19.26
C ILE A 157 26.44 21.26 -19.97
N ALA A 158 25.57 20.60 -19.19
CA ALA A 158 24.53 19.76 -19.73
C ALA A 158 23.33 19.68 -18.78
N ALA A 159 22.13 19.56 -19.32
CA ALA A 159 20.93 19.23 -18.57
C ALA A 159 20.08 18.25 -19.36
N ARG A 160 19.36 17.41 -18.62
CA ARG A 160 18.39 16.47 -19.16
C ARG A 160 17.08 16.64 -18.41
N ASP A 161 16.09 17.16 -19.11
CA ASP A 161 14.71 17.31 -18.63
C ASP A 161 13.86 16.14 -19.13
N GLU A 162 12.99 15.61 -18.27
CA GLU A 162 12.08 14.51 -18.60
C GLU A 162 10.63 15.01 -18.50
N ALA A 163 9.93 15.04 -19.63
CA ALA A 163 8.52 15.46 -19.70
C ALA A 163 7.58 14.53 -18.92
N VAL A 164 7.97 13.26 -18.78
CA VAL A 164 7.31 12.27 -17.92
C VAL A 164 8.33 11.80 -16.88
N PRO A 165 8.10 12.04 -15.57
CA PRO A 165 9.06 11.69 -14.54
C PRO A 165 9.41 10.19 -14.53
N LYS A 166 10.70 9.87 -14.43
CA LYS A 166 11.20 8.48 -14.44
C LYS A 166 11.71 8.06 -13.06
N SER A 167 11.51 6.79 -12.71
CA SER A 167 12.01 6.23 -11.45
C SER A 167 13.54 6.12 -11.39
N GLU A 168 14.20 6.06 -12.56
CA GLU A 168 15.65 6.01 -12.69
C GLU A 168 16.09 6.84 -13.90
N LEU A 169 17.15 7.63 -13.73
CA LEU A 169 17.75 8.45 -14.79
C LEU A 169 19.27 8.36 -14.72
N SER A 170 19.91 8.31 -15.87
CA SER A 170 21.38 8.38 -15.98
C SER A 170 21.80 9.46 -16.95
N LEU A 171 22.89 10.15 -16.60
CA LEU A 171 23.53 11.18 -17.42
C LEU A 171 25.02 10.84 -17.56
N SER A 172 25.50 10.81 -18.80
CA SER A 172 26.92 10.64 -19.11
C SER A 172 27.33 11.76 -20.06
N GLN A 173 28.24 12.62 -19.63
CA GLN A 173 28.67 13.80 -20.37
C GLN A 173 30.17 14.03 -20.19
N THR A 174 30.88 14.33 -21.28
CA THR A 174 32.27 14.79 -21.22
C THR A 174 32.29 16.30 -21.01
N VAL A 175 33.06 16.77 -20.02
CA VAL A 175 33.14 18.18 -19.63
C VAL A 175 34.56 18.72 -19.76
N PRO A 176 34.75 19.98 -20.18
CA PRO A 176 36.07 20.59 -20.25
C PRO A 176 36.56 21.00 -18.86
N LEU A 177 37.85 20.81 -18.59
CA LEU A 177 38.54 21.21 -17.38
C LEU A 177 39.49 22.37 -17.66
N ARG A 178 39.69 23.21 -16.64
CA ARG A 178 40.75 24.23 -16.62
C ARG A 178 41.94 23.70 -15.82
N GLU A 179 43.15 24.12 -16.18
CA GLU A 179 44.34 23.73 -15.44
C GLU A 179 44.19 24.11 -13.95
N GLY A 180 44.53 23.18 -13.06
CA GLY A 180 44.28 23.29 -11.63
C GLY A 180 42.93 22.70 -11.19
N ARG A 181 42.33 23.28 -10.16
CA ARG A 181 41.17 22.73 -9.45
C ARG A 181 39.85 23.10 -10.14
N ASN A 182 39.05 22.08 -10.45
CA ASN A 182 37.74 22.17 -11.07
C ASN A 182 36.66 21.60 -10.13
N VAL A 183 35.47 22.21 -10.12
CA VAL A 183 34.31 21.73 -9.37
C VAL A 183 33.25 21.26 -10.33
N VAL A 184 32.92 19.98 -10.27
CA VAL A 184 31.82 19.34 -11.00
C VAL A 184 30.63 19.23 -10.04
N LEU A 185 29.52 19.93 -10.33
CA LEU A 185 28.31 19.91 -9.53
C LEU A 185 27.16 19.30 -10.33
N VAL A 186 26.52 18.30 -9.74
CA VAL A 186 25.37 17.59 -10.29
C VAL A 186 24.14 17.90 -9.46
N THR A 187 23.05 18.31 -10.11
CA THR A 187 21.75 18.59 -9.48
C THR A 187 20.69 17.68 -10.05
N ALA A 188 20.07 16.85 -9.22
CA ALA A 188 18.86 16.09 -9.53
C ALA A 188 17.63 16.79 -8.96
N THR A 189 16.52 16.80 -9.70
CA THR A 189 15.24 17.41 -9.31
C THR A 189 14.11 16.40 -9.53
N GLU A 190 13.20 16.28 -8.55
CA GLU A 190 11.97 15.48 -8.65
C GLU A 190 10.81 16.29 -9.25
N SER A 191 9.71 15.62 -9.58
CA SER A 191 8.51 16.26 -10.14
C SER A 191 7.85 17.26 -9.18
N ASP A 192 8.02 17.11 -7.87
CA ASP A 192 7.50 18.03 -6.85
C ASP A 192 8.45 19.22 -6.57
N GLY A 193 9.58 19.30 -7.28
CA GLY A 193 10.59 20.35 -7.12
C GLY A 193 11.65 20.05 -6.06
N THR A 194 11.58 18.90 -5.37
CA THR A 194 12.63 18.46 -4.44
C THR A 194 13.96 18.31 -5.19
N ARG A 195 15.07 18.81 -4.64
CA ARG A 195 16.38 18.76 -5.27
C ARG A 195 17.41 18.04 -4.40
N ARG A 196 18.30 17.30 -5.04
CA ARG A 196 19.52 16.77 -4.42
C ARG A 196 20.72 17.14 -5.26
N GLN A 197 21.81 17.50 -4.59
CA GLN A 197 23.05 17.91 -5.24
C GLN A 197 24.22 17.06 -4.73
N GLU A 198 25.15 16.73 -5.64
CA GLU A 198 26.44 16.15 -5.32
C GLU A 198 27.54 16.92 -6.06
N SER A 199 28.68 17.12 -5.41
CA SER A 199 29.85 17.76 -6.02
C SER A 199 31.08 16.84 -6.01
N ARG A 200 31.96 17.05 -6.97
CA ARG A 200 33.29 16.44 -7.09
C ARG A 200 34.31 17.52 -7.41
N VAL A 201 35.42 17.51 -6.71
CA VAL A 201 36.61 18.30 -7.05
C VAL A 201 37.52 17.45 -7.94
N VAL A 202 38.03 18.04 -9.02
CA VAL A 202 38.96 17.37 -9.95
C VAL A 202 40.14 18.29 -10.22
N ILE A 203 41.36 17.78 -10.15
CA ILE A 203 42.58 18.53 -10.37
C ILE A 203 43.14 18.12 -11.73
N TYR A 204 43.15 19.04 -12.69
CA TYR A 204 43.75 18.82 -14.00
C TYR A 204 45.17 19.40 -14.01
N GLU A 205 46.16 18.53 -14.23
CA GLU A 205 47.57 18.92 -14.40
C GLU A 205 48.03 18.58 -15.82
N ARG A 206 48.51 19.58 -16.56
CA ARG A 206 49.01 19.37 -17.91
C ARG A 206 50.35 18.61 -17.86
N PRO A 207 50.52 17.48 -18.57
CA PRO A 207 51.79 16.77 -18.60
C PRO A 207 52.93 17.63 -19.14
N VAL A 208 54.03 17.74 -18.38
CA VAL A 208 55.26 18.41 -18.81
C VAL A 208 56.10 17.43 -19.61
N ALA A 209 56.51 17.80 -20.83
CA ALA A 209 57.41 17.00 -21.66
C ALA A 209 58.83 16.98 -21.06
N ILE A 210 59.38 15.78 -20.80
CA ILE A 210 60.75 15.61 -20.27
C ILE A 210 61.75 15.66 -21.45
N PRO A 211 62.73 16.58 -21.48
CA PRO A 211 63.81 16.55 -22.47
C PRO A 211 64.91 15.52 -22.08
N PRO A 212 65.72 15.02 -23.04
CA PRO A 212 66.70 13.95 -22.80
C PRO A 212 67.93 14.46 -22.00
N PRO A 213 68.65 13.57 -21.29
CA PRO A 213 69.69 13.98 -20.35
C PRO A 213 71.05 14.19 -21.04
N PRO A 214 71.85 15.21 -20.65
CA PRO A 214 73.28 15.21 -20.85
C PRO A 214 74.06 14.85 -19.56
N ALA A 215 75.34 14.52 -19.77
CA ALA A 215 76.23 13.75 -18.92
C ALA A 215 76.97 14.52 -17.79
N VAL A 216 77.62 13.71 -16.95
CA VAL A 216 78.41 13.93 -15.72
C VAL A 216 79.48 15.04 -15.78
N ALA A 217 79.56 15.88 -14.72
CA ALA A 217 80.80 16.45 -14.16
C ALA A 217 80.54 17.13 -12.79
N ALA A 218 81.57 17.18 -11.94
CA ALA A 218 81.49 17.52 -10.52
C ALA A 218 82.09 18.92 -10.17
N VAL A 219 81.39 19.68 -9.28
CA VAL A 219 81.79 20.77 -8.31
C VAL A 219 82.57 22.03 -8.84
N PRO A 220 82.56 23.26 -8.22
CA PRO A 220 81.68 23.94 -7.22
C PRO A 220 81.18 25.38 -7.60
N ALA A 221 80.29 25.90 -6.75
CA ALA A 221 80.10 27.30 -6.31
C ALA A 221 79.90 28.43 -7.34
N THR A 222 78.65 28.94 -7.42
CA THR A 222 78.38 30.39 -7.57
C THR A 222 77.03 30.77 -6.94
N ARG A 223 77.12 31.68 -5.96
CA ARG A 223 76.18 32.71 -5.48
C ARG A 223 74.78 32.74 -6.13
N ALA A 224 73.75 32.35 -5.36
CA ALA A 224 72.34 32.58 -5.71
C ALA A 224 71.81 33.88 -5.08
N VAL A 225 71.14 34.66 -5.92
CA VAL A 225 70.39 35.91 -5.66
C VAL A 225 69.26 35.64 -4.65
N PRO A 226 68.92 36.57 -3.72
CA PRO A 226 67.80 36.37 -2.81
C PRO A 226 66.48 36.21 -3.59
N PRO A 227 65.57 35.31 -3.18
CA PRO A 227 64.28 35.19 -3.83
C PRO A 227 63.50 36.49 -3.67
N ALA A 228 62.85 36.93 -4.75
CA ALA A 228 61.88 38.01 -4.72
C ALA A 228 60.85 37.77 -3.60
N PRO A 229 60.34 38.82 -2.94
CA PRO A 229 59.39 38.66 -1.84
C PRO A 229 58.21 37.79 -2.30
N ALA A 230 57.94 36.71 -1.57
CA ALA A 230 56.88 35.78 -1.88
C ALA A 230 55.55 36.55 -1.96
N VAL A 231 54.93 36.56 -3.13
CA VAL A 231 53.64 37.20 -3.30
C VAL A 231 52.62 36.43 -2.47
N VAL A 232 51.84 37.12 -1.64
CA VAL A 232 50.78 36.50 -0.85
C VAL A 232 49.75 35.91 -1.83
N PRO A 233 49.55 34.59 -1.86
CA PRO A 233 48.64 33.96 -2.80
C PRO A 233 47.19 34.36 -2.49
N LEU A 234 46.33 34.31 -3.51
CA LEU A 234 44.90 34.48 -3.33
C LEU A 234 44.35 33.33 -2.46
N THR A 235 43.78 33.67 -1.31
CA THR A 235 43.29 32.72 -0.31
C THR A 235 41.89 33.08 0.17
N ILE A 236 41.10 32.06 0.50
CA ILE A 236 39.78 32.19 1.11
C ILE A 236 39.82 31.44 2.44
N ALA A 237 39.65 32.14 3.56
CA ALA A 237 39.64 31.57 4.89
C ALA A 237 38.26 31.75 5.53
N LEU A 238 37.46 30.68 5.55
CA LEU A 238 36.13 30.68 6.16
C LEU A 238 36.21 30.19 7.62
N SER A 239 35.63 30.95 8.53
CA SER A 239 35.47 30.57 9.95
C SER A 239 34.11 29.95 10.25
N SER A 240 33.09 30.25 9.43
CA SER A 240 31.76 29.66 9.53
C SER A 240 31.04 29.69 8.17
N PRO A 241 30.23 28.68 7.83
CA PRO A 241 30.13 27.38 8.51
C PRO A 241 31.34 26.48 8.22
N ALA A 242 31.60 25.53 9.13
CA ALA A 242 32.57 24.47 8.89
C ALA A 242 32.15 23.58 7.71
N ASP A 243 33.11 22.90 7.07
CA ASP A 243 32.74 21.95 6.01
C ASP A 243 32.07 20.73 6.64
N ARG A 244 31.01 20.23 5.98
CA ARG A 244 30.11 19.18 6.45
C ARG A 244 29.42 19.49 7.78
N ALA A 245 29.20 20.76 8.09
CA ALA A 245 28.49 21.17 9.29
C ALA A 245 27.04 20.68 9.28
N ARG A 246 26.55 20.21 10.43
CA ARG A 246 25.14 19.93 10.69
C ARG A 246 24.54 21.06 11.51
N VAL A 247 23.48 21.67 11.00
CA VAL A 247 22.84 22.81 11.65
C VAL A 247 21.34 22.58 11.80
N GLN A 248 20.77 23.19 12.85
CA GLN A 248 19.35 23.04 13.21
C GLN A 248 18.52 24.29 12.91
N GLN A 249 19.18 25.36 12.47
CA GLN A 249 18.59 26.63 12.06
C GLN A 249 18.77 26.78 10.55
N ASP A 250 17.74 27.30 9.88
CA ASP A 250 17.76 27.62 8.45
C ASP A 250 18.61 28.87 8.19
N ALA A 251 18.61 29.85 9.07
CA ALA A 251 19.47 31.01 8.99
C ALA A 251 20.80 30.79 9.74
N ILE A 252 21.92 30.84 9.02
CA ILE A 252 23.27 30.84 9.60
C ILE A 252 24.12 31.96 8.99
N THR A 253 25.26 32.27 9.58
CA THR A 253 26.16 33.31 9.06
C THR A 253 27.38 32.70 8.39
N LEU A 254 27.62 33.08 7.13
CA LEU A 254 28.91 32.94 6.46
C LEU A 254 29.87 33.98 7.04
N ALA A 255 30.94 33.52 7.67
CA ALA A 255 32.00 34.36 8.21
C ALA A 255 33.36 33.92 7.67
N GLY A 256 34.20 34.89 7.28
CA GLY A 256 35.53 34.61 6.75
C GLY A 256 36.23 35.83 6.17
N VAL A 257 37.36 35.62 5.52
CA VAL A 257 38.10 36.65 4.81
C VAL A 257 38.72 36.10 3.53
N VAL A 258 38.64 36.89 2.46
CA VAL A 258 39.40 36.68 1.22
C VAL A 258 40.62 37.57 1.26
N SER A 259 41.81 37.06 0.92
CA SER A 259 43.07 37.85 0.94
C SER A 259 43.92 37.54 -0.29
N GLY A 260 44.59 38.55 -0.85
CA GLY A 260 45.46 38.37 -2.02
C GLY A 260 46.46 39.51 -2.21
N GLY A 261 47.72 39.17 -2.50
CA GLY A 261 48.82 40.13 -2.64
C GLY A 261 48.72 41.05 -3.85
N HIS A 262 48.07 40.58 -4.92
CA HIS A 262 47.85 41.31 -6.17
C HIS A 262 46.61 42.23 -6.15
N GLY A 263 45.77 42.12 -5.11
CA GLY A 263 44.48 42.81 -5.03
C GLY A 263 43.35 41.95 -5.57
N ILE A 264 42.21 41.96 -4.85
CA ILE A 264 41.01 41.20 -5.15
C ILE A 264 40.15 42.05 -6.07
N ALA A 265 39.77 41.51 -7.23
CA ALA A 265 38.90 42.17 -8.21
C ALA A 265 37.42 41.82 -8.00
N ARG A 266 37.13 40.57 -7.62
CA ARG A 266 35.76 40.09 -7.42
C ARG A 266 35.68 39.03 -6.34
N VAL A 267 34.60 39.07 -5.54
CA VAL A 267 34.18 37.96 -4.69
C VAL A 267 32.72 37.63 -4.96
N THR A 268 32.42 36.36 -5.23
CA THR A 268 31.08 35.84 -5.46
C THR A 268 30.76 34.75 -4.46
N VAL A 269 29.62 34.83 -3.79
CA VAL A 269 29.10 33.79 -2.91
C VAL A 269 27.86 33.21 -3.55
N ALA A 270 27.82 31.89 -3.71
CA ALA A 270 26.67 31.15 -4.23
C ALA A 270 26.25 30.06 -3.25
N LEU A 271 24.95 29.84 -3.13
CA LEU A 271 24.35 28.77 -2.32
C LEU A 271 23.43 27.94 -3.22
N ASN A 272 23.65 26.63 -3.24
CA ASN A 272 22.88 25.67 -4.04
C ASN A 272 22.82 26.01 -5.55
N GLY A 273 23.88 26.63 -6.06
CA GLY A 273 24.00 27.09 -7.45
C GLY A 273 23.36 28.45 -7.75
N GLY A 274 22.66 29.06 -6.79
CA GLY A 274 22.18 30.45 -6.90
C GLY A 274 23.21 31.43 -6.36
N GLU A 275 23.55 32.46 -7.12
CA GLU A 275 24.39 33.56 -6.64
C GLU A 275 23.64 34.33 -5.54
N LEU A 276 24.23 34.38 -4.34
CA LEU A 276 23.70 35.16 -3.21
C LEU A 276 24.21 36.60 -3.26
N THR A 277 25.50 36.77 -3.54
CA THR A 277 26.10 38.08 -3.68
C THR A 277 27.29 38.03 -4.62
N ARG A 278 27.52 39.15 -5.31
CA ARG A 278 28.71 39.45 -6.09
C ARG A 278 29.20 40.82 -5.71
N ARG A 279 30.48 40.90 -5.39
CA ARG A 279 31.17 42.12 -4.97
C ARG A 279 32.34 42.35 -5.89
N ASP A 280 32.23 43.34 -6.77
CA ASP A 280 33.33 43.83 -7.60
C ASP A 280 34.07 44.92 -6.82
N GLU A 281 35.38 44.78 -6.66
CA GLU A 281 36.21 45.70 -5.87
C GLU A 281 36.94 46.68 -6.79
N SER A 282 36.62 47.96 -6.67
CA SER A 282 37.29 49.05 -7.37
C SER A 282 37.41 50.27 -6.45
N PRO A 283 38.64 50.66 -6.03
CA PRO A 283 39.92 50.02 -6.32
C PRO A 283 40.05 48.63 -5.65
N ALA A 284 40.86 47.74 -6.24
CA ALA A 284 41.06 46.38 -5.73
C ALA A 284 41.63 46.37 -4.29
N ALA A 285 40.93 45.69 -3.37
CA ALA A 285 41.34 45.56 -1.98
C ALA A 285 42.27 44.36 -1.77
N ARG A 286 43.23 44.45 -0.83
CA ARG A 286 44.11 43.31 -0.47
C ARG A 286 43.43 42.26 0.42
N ALA A 287 42.34 42.64 1.10
CA ALA A 287 41.52 41.74 1.90
C ALA A 287 40.05 42.17 1.87
N VAL A 288 39.14 41.21 1.74
CA VAL A 288 37.69 41.42 1.72
C VAL A 288 37.06 40.55 2.82
N PRO A 289 36.50 41.13 3.90
CA PRO A 289 35.80 40.36 4.91
C PRO A 289 34.46 39.84 4.38
N LEU A 290 34.10 38.63 4.81
CA LEU A 290 32.82 37.99 4.53
C LEU A 290 32.04 37.90 5.83
N SER A 291 30.85 38.48 5.83
CA SER A 291 29.87 38.37 6.91
C SER A 291 28.48 38.49 6.30
N LEU A 292 27.91 37.35 5.88
CA LEU A 292 26.65 37.29 5.14
C LEU A 292 25.69 36.30 5.82
N PRO A 293 24.46 36.71 6.18
CA PRO A 293 23.44 35.73 6.55
C PRO A 293 23.06 34.89 5.32
N ILE A 294 23.08 33.58 5.48
CA ILE A 294 22.68 32.62 4.46
C ILE A 294 21.49 31.81 4.99
N THR A 295 20.47 31.66 4.13
CA THR A 295 19.28 30.87 4.44
C THR A 295 19.36 29.53 3.72
N LEU A 296 19.45 28.46 4.48
CA LEU A 296 19.58 27.09 4.03
C LEU A 296 18.22 26.49 3.70
N ARG A 297 18.23 25.54 2.77
CA ARG A 297 17.08 24.66 2.50
C ARG A 297 17.25 23.37 3.30
N GLU A 298 16.15 22.76 3.71
CA GLU A 298 16.20 21.50 4.45
C GLU A 298 16.92 20.43 3.62
N GLY A 299 17.85 19.70 4.24
CA GLY A 299 18.76 18.76 3.60
C GLY A 299 20.17 19.33 3.34
N GLN A 300 20.83 18.79 2.32
CA GLN A 300 22.20 19.15 1.96
C GLN A 300 22.23 20.47 1.18
N ASN A 301 23.08 21.40 1.61
CA ASN A 301 23.33 22.67 0.98
C ASN A 301 24.79 22.78 0.57
N THR A 302 25.06 23.36 -0.60
CA THR A 302 26.42 23.62 -1.09
C THR A 302 26.66 25.12 -1.13
N LEU A 303 27.58 25.59 -0.28
CA LEU A 303 28.07 26.96 -0.28
C LEU A 303 29.35 27.03 -1.11
N VAL A 304 29.43 27.95 -2.06
CA VAL A 304 30.61 28.20 -2.89
C VAL A 304 31.01 29.67 -2.76
N VAL A 305 32.25 29.92 -2.37
CA VAL A 305 32.87 31.25 -2.37
C VAL A 305 33.94 31.26 -3.44
N THR A 306 33.80 32.18 -4.40
CA THR A 306 34.76 32.38 -5.50
C THR A 306 35.40 33.73 -5.36
N ALA A 307 36.73 33.78 -5.35
CA ALA A 307 37.50 35.01 -5.38
C ALA A 307 38.29 35.08 -6.69
N THR A 308 38.40 36.28 -7.26
CA THR A 308 39.19 36.55 -8.45
C THR A 308 40.09 37.75 -8.17
N ASP A 309 41.38 37.63 -8.43
CA ASP A 309 42.33 38.75 -8.35
C ASP A 309 42.33 39.60 -9.64
N VAL A 310 43.05 40.72 -9.61
CA VAL A 310 43.15 41.64 -10.76
C VAL A 310 43.88 41.04 -11.97
N ASP A 311 44.72 40.04 -11.74
CA ASP A 311 45.51 39.36 -12.77
C ASP A 311 44.72 38.18 -13.39
N GLY A 312 43.48 37.95 -12.94
CA GLY A 312 42.58 36.91 -13.42
C GLY A 312 42.74 35.56 -12.73
N GLY A 313 43.59 35.47 -11.68
CA GLY A 313 43.70 34.31 -10.83
C GLY A 313 42.41 34.07 -10.05
N VAL A 314 41.96 32.82 -9.99
CA VAL A 314 40.69 32.43 -9.35
C VAL A 314 40.96 31.42 -8.25
N GLN A 315 40.37 31.65 -7.08
CA GLN A 315 40.33 30.71 -5.96
C GLN A 315 38.89 30.40 -5.60
N GLN A 316 38.58 29.14 -5.30
CA GLN A 316 37.25 28.71 -4.86
C GLN A 316 37.31 27.87 -3.58
N GLU A 317 36.40 28.18 -2.65
CA GLU A 317 36.16 27.42 -1.43
C GLU A 317 34.73 26.88 -1.45
N VAL A 318 34.57 25.59 -1.15
CA VAL A 318 33.27 24.90 -1.17
C VAL A 318 33.02 24.28 0.19
N ARG A 319 31.82 24.49 0.75
CA ARG A 319 31.37 23.90 2.02
C ARG A 319 30.06 23.15 1.82
N ALA A 320 30.00 21.91 2.28
CA ALA A 320 28.75 21.16 2.41
C ALA A 320 28.12 21.46 3.78
N ILE A 321 26.83 21.77 3.82
CA ILE A 321 26.11 22.09 5.06
C ILE A 321 24.79 21.32 5.08
N GLU A 322 24.58 20.50 6.09
CA GLU A 322 23.34 19.75 6.28
C GLU A 322 22.44 20.51 7.26
N TYR A 323 21.32 21.04 6.77
CA TYR A 323 20.29 21.63 7.61
C TYR A 323 19.17 20.61 7.87
N ALA A 324 18.97 20.25 9.13
CA ALA A 324 17.85 19.41 9.55
C ALA A 324 17.08 20.15 10.65
N ARG A 325 15.80 20.44 10.39
CA ARG A 325 14.95 21.12 11.38
C ARG A 325 14.74 20.20 12.58
N GLN A 326 15.09 20.67 13.78
CA GLN A 326 14.80 19.91 14.99
C GLN A 326 13.30 19.98 15.30
N MET A 327 12.63 18.83 15.31
CA MET A 327 11.23 18.70 15.70
C MET A 327 11.17 17.97 17.04
N PRO A 328 10.70 18.60 18.12
CA PRO A 328 10.53 17.91 19.39
C PRO A 328 9.48 16.81 19.25
N LEU A 329 9.56 15.78 20.10
CA LEU A 329 8.53 14.76 20.18
C LEU A 329 7.15 15.40 20.41
N SER A 330 6.26 15.24 19.45
CA SER A 330 4.91 15.74 19.49
C SER A 330 3.92 14.64 19.17
N VAL A 331 2.76 14.68 19.85
CA VAL A 331 1.64 13.77 19.62
C VAL A 331 0.44 14.64 19.26
N ALA A 332 -0.04 14.54 18.03
CA ALA A 332 -1.19 15.29 17.55
C ALA A 332 -2.35 14.32 17.29
N VAL A 333 -3.25 14.18 18.27
CA VAL A 333 -4.49 13.42 18.08
C VAL A 333 -5.44 14.25 17.21
N ARG A 334 -5.72 13.72 16.01
CA ARG A 334 -6.57 14.30 14.97
C ARG A 334 -8.04 13.95 15.16
N TYR A 335 -8.30 12.75 15.66
CA TYR A 335 -9.64 12.27 15.97
C TYR A 335 -9.57 11.26 17.13
N PRO A 336 -10.57 11.21 18.02
CA PRO A 336 -11.66 12.17 18.14
C PRO A 336 -11.17 13.51 18.70
N GLU A 337 -11.96 14.58 18.49
CA GLU A 337 -11.71 15.88 19.12
C GLU A 337 -11.84 15.79 20.64
N ASP A 338 -11.14 16.66 21.36
CA ASP A 338 -11.27 16.69 22.82
C ASP A 338 -12.67 17.16 23.21
N ARG A 339 -13.29 16.43 24.14
CA ARG A 339 -14.67 16.61 24.62
C ARG A 339 -15.75 16.34 23.58
N ALA A 340 -15.43 15.62 22.49
CA ALA A 340 -16.43 15.20 21.51
C ALA A 340 -17.54 14.35 22.14
N ARG A 341 -18.77 14.53 21.66
CA ARG A 341 -19.91 13.66 21.96
C ARG A 341 -20.16 12.74 20.78
N LEU A 342 -20.14 11.44 21.04
CA LEU A 342 -20.30 10.40 20.04
C LEU A 342 -21.61 9.67 20.31
N THR A 343 -22.31 9.25 19.25
CA THR A 343 -23.58 8.51 19.32
C THR A 343 -23.43 7.03 19.01
N GLU A 344 -22.22 6.61 18.63
CA GLU A 344 -21.86 5.23 18.32
C GLU A 344 -20.86 4.71 19.34
N GLU A 345 -21.00 3.43 19.70
CA GLU A 345 -20.10 2.73 20.62
C GLU A 345 -18.72 2.51 20.00
N SER A 346 -18.70 2.19 18.69
CA SER A 346 -17.47 2.02 17.93
C SER A 346 -16.92 3.37 17.51
N SER A 347 -15.63 3.58 17.73
CA SER A 347 -14.91 4.76 17.29
C SER A 347 -13.49 4.40 16.86
N VAL A 348 -12.69 5.40 16.53
CA VAL A 348 -11.28 5.24 16.18
C VAL A 348 -10.50 6.37 16.84
N VAL A 349 -9.25 6.13 17.22
CA VAL A 349 -8.30 7.22 17.46
C VAL A 349 -7.36 7.31 16.26
N ALA A 350 -7.23 8.51 15.72
CA ALA A 350 -6.28 8.86 14.68
C ALA A 350 -5.32 9.91 15.24
N ALA A 351 -4.02 9.60 15.26
CA ALA A 351 -2.98 10.49 15.74
C ALA A 351 -1.78 10.51 14.80
N VAL A 352 -1.08 11.64 14.76
CA VAL A 352 0.22 11.78 14.09
C VAL A 352 1.25 12.12 15.14
N VAL A 353 2.29 11.30 15.22
CA VAL A 353 3.42 11.50 16.13
C VAL A 353 4.63 11.92 15.30
N THR A 354 5.31 13.00 15.67
CA THR A 354 6.54 13.43 14.98
C THR A 354 7.68 13.66 15.96
N SER A 355 8.91 13.33 15.54
CA SER A 355 10.15 13.59 16.26
C SER A 355 11.35 13.58 15.30
N SER A 356 12.26 14.54 15.41
CA SER A 356 13.53 14.50 14.66
C SER A 356 14.51 13.43 15.16
N LYS A 357 14.31 12.88 16.36
CA LYS A 357 15.12 11.77 16.93
C LYS A 357 14.54 10.38 16.61
N GLY A 358 13.34 10.34 16.03
CA GLY A 358 12.62 9.12 15.70
C GLY A 358 11.67 8.67 16.81
N VAL A 359 10.50 8.16 16.40
CA VAL A 359 9.45 7.66 17.27
C VAL A 359 9.67 6.17 17.50
N ALA A 360 10.14 5.80 18.69
CA ALA A 360 10.49 4.41 19.01
C ALA A 360 9.28 3.57 19.45
N ARG A 361 8.31 4.20 20.12
CA ARG A 361 7.09 3.52 20.57
C ARG A 361 5.90 4.47 20.60
N VAL A 362 4.73 3.97 20.24
CA VAL A 362 3.44 4.62 20.53
C VAL A 362 2.50 3.61 21.18
N SER A 363 1.80 4.02 22.23
CA SER A 363 0.75 3.22 22.87
C SER A 363 -0.52 4.05 23.04
N VAL A 364 -1.66 3.42 22.82
CA VAL A 364 -2.98 4.00 23.04
C VAL A 364 -3.62 3.29 24.22
N ARG A 365 -4.14 4.07 25.18
CA ARG A 365 -4.96 3.56 26.29
C ARG A 365 -6.36 4.15 26.24
N LEU A 366 -7.36 3.32 26.48
CA LEU A 366 -8.75 3.71 26.66
C LEU A 366 -9.18 3.39 28.09
N ASN A 367 -9.59 4.41 28.85
CA ASN A 367 -10.01 4.28 30.25
C ASN A 367 -8.96 3.56 31.13
N GLY A 368 -7.69 3.81 30.87
CA GLY A 368 -6.55 3.20 31.57
C GLY A 368 -6.11 1.83 31.04
N ALA A 369 -6.93 1.14 30.23
CA ALA A 369 -6.57 -0.12 29.59
C ALA A 369 -5.79 0.13 28.28
N GLU A 370 -4.71 -0.60 28.06
CA GLU A 370 -3.96 -0.53 26.80
C GLU A 370 -4.72 -1.24 25.69
N VAL A 371 -5.06 -0.49 24.64
CA VAL A 371 -5.83 -0.99 23.48
C VAL A 371 -4.93 -1.27 22.29
N ALA A 372 -3.79 -0.57 22.19
CA ALA A 372 -2.80 -0.82 21.16
C ALA A 372 -1.42 -0.35 21.60
N GLN A 373 -0.40 -1.02 21.10
CA GLN A 373 0.99 -0.62 21.23
C GLN A 373 1.73 -0.96 19.94
N GLN A 374 2.54 -0.02 19.48
CA GLN A 374 3.41 -0.16 18.31
C GLN A 374 4.82 0.23 18.71
N ALA A 375 5.80 -0.62 18.39
CA ALA A 375 7.21 -0.37 18.63
C ALA A 375 7.98 -0.48 17.31
N GLU A 376 8.84 0.50 17.05
CA GLU A 376 9.57 0.60 15.80
C GLU A 376 11.02 0.18 16.00
N ARG A 377 11.46 -0.84 15.25
CA ARG A 377 12.86 -1.28 15.25
C ARG A 377 13.78 -0.23 14.63
N THR A 378 13.27 0.53 13.67
CA THR A 378 13.95 1.66 13.03
C THR A 378 13.05 2.89 13.18
N PRO A 379 13.19 3.67 14.27
CA PRO A 379 12.28 4.75 14.63
C PRO A 379 12.11 5.78 13.49
N PRO A 380 10.91 5.90 12.88
CA PRO A 380 10.65 6.90 11.85
C PRO A 380 10.48 8.28 12.48
N THR A 381 10.74 9.35 11.73
CA THR A 381 10.57 10.73 12.22
C THR A 381 9.12 11.20 12.27
N SER A 382 8.21 10.46 11.63
CA SER A 382 6.77 10.67 11.67
C SER A 382 6.06 9.32 11.62
N LEU A 383 5.05 9.14 12.47
CA LEU A 383 4.25 7.92 12.55
C LEU A 383 2.77 8.27 12.64
N ALA A 384 1.96 7.74 11.72
CA ALA A 384 0.51 7.81 11.79
C ALA A 384 -0.02 6.61 12.58
N VAL A 385 -0.94 6.85 13.50
CA VAL A 385 -1.50 5.85 14.41
C VAL A 385 -3.01 5.88 14.28
N THR A 386 -3.58 4.76 13.85
CA THR A 386 -5.03 4.58 13.72
C THR A 386 -5.43 3.33 14.50
N VAL A 387 -6.21 3.48 15.56
CA VAL A 387 -6.57 2.38 16.47
C VAL A 387 -8.09 2.38 16.68
N PRO A 388 -8.81 1.29 16.35
CA PRO A 388 -10.23 1.18 16.64
C PRO A 388 -10.47 1.15 18.16
N LEU A 389 -11.57 1.76 18.60
CA LEU A 389 -11.96 1.89 20.01
C LEU A 389 -13.40 1.41 20.20
N THR A 390 -13.65 0.75 21.33
CA THR A 390 -15.01 0.41 21.80
C THR A 390 -15.29 1.21 23.06
N LEU A 391 -16.13 2.23 22.97
CA LEU A 391 -16.40 3.21 24.02
C LEU A 391 -17.43 2.68 25.03
N LYS A 392 -17.28 3.06 26.30
CA LYS A 392 -18.30 2.79 27.32
C LYS A 392 -19.29 3.94 27.40
N PRO A 393 -20.59 3.70 27.70
CA PRO A 393 -21.55 4.78 27.91
C PRO A 393 -21.03 5.82 28.91
N GLY A 394 -21.13 7.10 28.56
CA GLY A 394 -20.59 8.20 29.35
C GLY A 394 -19.17 8.62 28.93
N PRO A 395 -18.40 9.28 29.83
CA PRO A 395 -17.08 9.81 29.51
C PRO A 395 -16.03 8.70 29.39
N ASN A 396 -15.20 8.80 28.35
CA ASN A 396 -14.08 7.93 28.06
C ASN A 396 -12.80 8.76 27.93
N ALA A 397 -11.71 8.30 28.54
CA ALA A 397 -10.40 8.93 28.42
C ALA A 397 -9.50 8.12 27.48
N ILE A 398 -9.06 8.75 26.39
CA ILE A 398 -8.11 8.21 25.42
C ILE A 398 -6.76 8.86 25.69
N VAL A 399 -5.73 8.06 25.93
CA VAL A 399 -4.36 8.53 26.16
C VAL A 399 -3.46 7.97 25.09
N VAL A 400 -2.90 8.83 24.25
CA VAL A 400 -1.88 8.47 23.26
C VAL A 400 -0.52 8.86 23.81
N THR A 401 0.35 7.88 24.02
CA THR A 401 1.70 8.07 24.54
C THR A 401 2.72 7.71 23.47
N ALA A 402 3.63 8.63 23.16
CA ALA A 402 4.78 8.37 22.31
C ALA A 402 6.08 8.41 23.11
N ALA A 403 7.08 7.66 22.66
CA ALA A 403 8.41 7.61 23.25
C ALA A 403 9.50 7.61 22.17
N GLU A 404 10.60 8.31 22.44
CA GLU A 404 11.87 8.24 21.69
C GLU A 404 12.78 7.14 22.26
N THR A 405 13.84 6.80 21.53
CA THR A 405 14.81 5.76 21.93
C THR A 405 15.57 6.11 23.21
N ASP A 406 15.73 7.41 23.51
CA ASP A 406 16.40 7.90 24.73
C ASP A 406 15.48 7.92 25.97
N GLY A 407 14.24 7.44 25.83
CA GLY A 407 13.25 7.39 26.90
C GLY A 407 12.42 8.67 27.05
N THR A 408 12.65 9.69 26.22
CA THR A 408 11.79 10.89 26.20
C THR A 408 10.37 10.50 25.81
N THR A 409 9.38 10.82 26.65
CA THR A 409 7.97 10.52 26.38
C THR A 409 7.11 11.78 26.26
N ARG A 410 6.11 11.72 25.39
CA ARG A 410 5.05 12.73 25.28
C ARG A 410 3.70 12.06 25.26
N GLN A 411 2.72 12.64 25.96
CA GLN A 411 1.35 12.14 25.98
C GLN A 411 0.38 13.21 25.55
N GLU A 412 -0.68 12.79 24.87
CA GLU A 412 -1.86 13.59 24.56
C GLU A 412 -3.10 12.85 25.05
N VAL A 413 -4.00 13.59 25.71
CA VAL A 413 -5.24 13.04 26.27
C VAL A 413 -6.43 13.62 25.53
N ARG A 414 -7.41 12.77 25.23
CA ARG A 414 -8.73 13.16 24.73
C ARG A 414 -9.80 12.57 25.63
N THR A 415 -10.74 13.41 26.05
CA THR A 415 -11.94 12.94 26.74
C THR A 415 -13.08 12.93 25.74
N VAL A 416 -13.79 11.82 25.55
CA VAL A 416 -14.98 11.77 24.70
C VAL A 416 -16.17 11.21 25.45
N THR A 417 -17.37 11.72 25.20
CA THR A 417 -18.58 11.21 25.83
C THR A 417 -19.36 10.39 24.82
N TYR A 418 -19.56 9.10 25.10
CA TYR A 418 -20.48 8.29 24.33
C TYR A 418 -21.89 8.46 24.92
N ASP A 419 -22.74 9.22 24.23
CA ASP A 419 -24.14 9.41 24.56
C ASP A 419 -24.95 8.22 24.03
N ALA A 420 -24.94 7.12 24.79
CA ALA A 420 -25.75 5.94 24.46
C ALA A 420 -27.23 6.34 24.29
N PRO A 421 -27.93 5.83 23.27
CA PRO A 421 -29.33 6.18 23.03
C PRO A 421 -30.16 5.94 24.30
N LYS A 422 -30.80 7.00 24.81
CA LYS A 422 -31.76 6.85 25.90
C LYS A 422 -32.94 6.05 25.37
N VAL A 423 -33.09 4.83 25.88
CA VAL A 423 -34.29 4.03 25.67
C VAL A 423 -35.47 4.81 26.25
N VAL A 424 -36.23 5.48 25.39
CA VAL A 424 -37.52 6.07 25.75
C VAL A 424 -38.44 4.90 26.08
N ALA A 425 -39.02 4.91 27.28
CA ALA A 425 -39.92 3.86 27.76
C ALA A 425 -41.11 3.70 26.80
N ALA A 426 -41.00 2.74 25.89
CA ALA A 426 -42.12 2.15 25.21
C ALA A 426 -42.69 1.05 26.11
N VAL A 427 -44.03 0.96 26.09
CA VAL A 427 -44.90 -0.10 26.65
C VAL A 427 -44.17 -1.45 26.82
N PRO A 428 -44.32 -2.16 27.96
CA PRO A 428 -43.56 -3.37 28.23
C PRO A 428 -43.72 -4.34 27.05
N PRO A 429 -42.63 -4.68 26.35
CA PRO A 429 -42.70 -5.67 25.29
C PRO A 429 -43.13 -7.00 25.93
N PRO A 430 -43.93 -7.81 25.22
CA PRO A 430 -44.21 -9.16 25.68
C PRO A 430 -42.86 -9.86 25.90
N ALA A 431 -42.77 -10.65 26.97
CA ALA A 431 -41.56 -11.35 27.38
C ALA A 431 -40.76 -11.82 26.16
N GLU A 432 -39.46 -11.47 26.12
CA GLU A 432 -38.57 -11.86 25.04
C GLU A 432 -38.84 -13.32 24.67
N PRO A 433 -39.16 -13.62 23.40
CA PRO A 433 -39.24 -15.01 22.99
C PRO A 433 -37.88 -15.61 23.33
N LYS A 434 -37.89 -16.65 24.16
CA LYS A 434 -36.69 -17.46 24.48
C LYS A 434 -35.85 -17.56 23.20
N PRO A 435 -34.52 -17.34 23.24
CA PRO A 435 -33.69 -17.43 22.04
C PRO A 435 -34.04 -18.72 21.32
N VAL A 436 -34.59 -18.56 20.11
CA VAL A 436 -34.90 -19.71 19.26
C VAL A 436 -33.55 -20.39 19.07
N PRO A 437 -33.42 -21.71 19.32
CA PRO A 437 -32.16 -22.40 19.13
C PRO A 437 -31.69 -22.17 17.69
N SER A 438 -30.58 -21.44 17.49
CA SER A 438 -30.00 -21.31 16.17
C SER A 438 -29.43 -22.67 15.76
N HIS A 439 -29.96 -23.22 14.68
CA HIS A 439 -29.52 -24.50 14.15
C HIS A 439 -28.31 -24.28 13.25
N ARG A 440 -27.47 -25.32 13.18
CA ARG A 440 -26.34 -25.37 12.26
C ARG A 440 -26.66 -26.39 11.18
N TRP A 441 -26.57 -25.98 9.92
CA TRP A 441 -26.85 -26.79 8.74
C TRP A 441 -25.61 -26.91 7.88
N ALA A 442 -25.40 -28.06 7.27
CA ALA A 442 -24.29 -28.19 6.34
C ALA A 442 -24.58 -29.13 5.17
N VAL A 443 -23.93 -28.83 4.05
CA VAL A 443 -23.83 -29.74 2.90
C VAL A 443 -22.34 -29.94 2.63
N VAL A 444 -21.91 -31.21 2.67
CA VAL A 444 -20.51 -31.61 2.51
C VAL A 444 -20.43 -32.51 1.29
N ILE A 445 -19.66 -32.10 0.29
CA ILE A 445 -19.59 -32.75 -1.03
C ILE A 445 -18.14 -33.17 -1.31
N GLY A 446 -17.93 -34.43 -1.65
CA GLY A 446 -16.64 -34.97 -2.08
C GLY A 446 -16.79 -35.78 -3.36
N VAL A 447 -16.15 -35.35 -4.45
CA VAL A 447 -16.20 -36.04 -5.75
C VAL A 447 -14.83 -36.65 -6.04
N GLY A 448 -14.71 -37.97 -5.99
CA GLY A 448 -13.46 -38.70 -6.24
C GLY A 448 -13.46 -39.44 -7.57
N ASP A 449 -14.58 -40.07 -7.88
CA ASP A 449 -14.81 -40.81 -9.12
C ASP A 449 -15.75 -40.04 -10.07
N TYR A 450 -15.43 -40.11 -11.36
CA TYR A 450 -16.18 -39.47 -12.44
C TYR A 450 -16.66 -40.52 -13.44
N GLU A 451 -17.87 -40.35 -13.96
CA GLU A 451 -18.46 -41.25 -14.97
C GLU A 451 -17.69 -41.18 -16.30
N SER A 452 -17.24 -39.98 -16.68
CA SER A 452 -16.36 -39.79 -17.83
C SER A 452 -14.92 -40.18 -17.49
N ALA A 453 -14.39 -41.18 -18.20
CA ALA A 453 -12.99 -41.61 -18.07
C ALA A 453 -11.97 -40.54 -18.50
N ALA A 454 -12.42 -39.48 -19.19
CA ALA A 454 -11.58 -38.34 -19.57
C ALA A 454 -11.34 -37.37 -18.40
N ILE A 455 -12.12 -37.46 -17.31
CA ILE A 455 -11.88 -36.70 -16.08
C ILE A 455 -11.05 -37.58 -15.13
N PRO A 456 -9.87 -37.14 -14.69
CA PRO A 456 -9.04 -37.91 -13.76
C PRO A 456 -9.75 -38.18 -12.43
N ARG A 457 -9.46 -39.33 -11.81
CA ARG A 457 -9.94 -39.63 -10.46
C ARG A 457 -9.09 -38.92 -9.41
N LEU A 458 -9.74 -38.44 -8.36
CA LEU A 458 -9.11 -37.84 -7.19
C LEU A 458 -9.09 -38.83 -6.02
N ARG A 459 -7.99 -38.87 -5.27
CA ARG A 459 -7.76 -39.96 -4.31
C ARG A 459 -8.36 -39.68 -2.93
N TYR A 460 -8.41 -38.40 -2.53
CA TYR A 460 -8.71 -38.04 -1.14
C TYR A 460 -9.96 -37.20 -0.95
N THR A 461 -10.63 -36.73 -2.02
CA THR A 461 -11.84 -35.88 -1.91
C THR A 461 -12.99 -36.55 -1.14
N VAL A 462 -13.16 -37.87 -1.25
CA VAL A 462 -14.13 -38.63 -0.45
C VAL A 462 -13.72 -38.64 1.03
N ALA A 463 -12.44 -38.90 1.32
CA ALA A 463 -11.91 -38.89 2.69
C ALA A 463 -11.97 -37.49 3.32
N ASP A 464 -11.72 -36.45 2.53
CA ASP A 464 -11.83 -35.04 2.89
C ASP A 464 -13.26 -34.68 3.32
N ALA A 465 -14.25 -35.03 2.50
CA ALA A 465 -15.66 -34.81 2.80
C ALA A 465 -16.10 -35.61 4.03
N GLU A 466 -15.70 -36.87 4.16
CA GLU A 466 -16.01 -37.69 5.34
C GLU A 466 -15.38 -37.10 6.62
N ALA A 467 -14.12 -36.62 6.57
CA ALA A 467 -13.44 -36.01 7.70
C ALA A 467 -14.09 -34.69 8.14
N ILE A 468 -14.49 -33.84 7.19
CA ILE A 468 -15.25 -32.62 7.48
C ILE A 468 -16.61 -32.98 8.10
N TYR A 469 -17.35 -33.93 7.52
CA TYR A 469 -18.62 -34.40 8.07
C TYR A 469 -18.49 -34.83 9.54
N GLN A 470 -17.52 -35.68 9.87
CA GLN A 470 -17.27 -36.14 11.23
C GLN A 470 -16.90 -34.99 12.18
N THR A 471 -16.11 -34.03 11.68
CA THR A 471 -15.72 -32.85 12.45
C THR A 471 -16.92 -31.94 12.72
N LEU A 472 -17.84 -31.81 11.77
CA LEU A 472 -19.04 -31.00 11.94
C LEU A 472 -19.99 -31.59 12.98
N ILE A 473 -20.28 -32.90 12.90
CA ILE A 473 -21.22 -33.56 13.82
C ILE A 473 -20.63 -33.87 15.20
N GLY A 474 -19.30 -33.81 15.33
CA GLY A 474 -18.59 -33.95 16.60
C GLY A 474 -18.22 -32.58 17.18
N PRO A 475 -16.95 -32.15 17.08
CA PRO A 475 -16.44 -30.95 17.76
C PRO A 475 -17.11 -29.63 17.35
N ALA A 476 -17.68 -29.52 16.14
CA ALA A 476 -18.42 -28.32 15.74
C ALA A 476 -19.91 -28.33 16.13
N GLY A 477 -20.41 -29.41 16.74
CA GLY A 477 -21.75 -29.47 17.35
C GLY A 477 -22.93 -29.39 16.37
N PHE A 478 -22.76 -29.75 15.10
CA PHE A 478 -23.87 -29.83 14.15
C PHE A 478 -24.72 -31.07 14.44
N LYS A 479 -26.04 -30.94 14.41
CA LYS A 479 -26.92 -32.11 14.49
C LYS A 479 -26.73 -32.96 13.24
N LYS A 480 -26.61 -34.28 13.40
CA LYS A 480 -26.43 -35.23 12.29
C LYS A 480 -27.49 -35.06 11.19
N ASP A 481 -28.74 -34.86 11.58
CA ASP A 481 -29.87 -34.68 10.64
C ASP A 481 -29.82 -33.36 9.85
N ASN A 482 -28.99 -32.41 10.30
CA ASN A 482 -28.80 -31.13 9.63
C ASN A 482 -27.57 -31.11 8.70
N VAL A 483 -26.80 -32.21 8.65
CA VAL A 483 -25.60 -32.31 7.81
C VAL A 483 -25.81 -33.36 6.74
N LEU A 484 -25.83 -32.92 5.48
CA LEU A 484 -25.96 -33.81 4.33
C LEU A 484 -24.59 -34.08 3.71
N LEU A 485 -24.21 -35.35 3.62
CA LEU A 485 -22.97 -35.80 2.98
C LEU A 485 -23.27 -36.40 1.59
N LEU A 486 -22.60 -35.89 0.57
CA LEU A 486 -22.63 -36.39 -0.81
C LEU A 486 -21.22 -36.82 -1.23
N THR A 487 -20.99 -38.12 -1.38
CA THR A 487 -19.77 -38.71 -1.91
C THR A 487 -20.09 -39.85 -2.87
N ASP A 488 -19.08 -40.36 -3.57
CA ASP A 488 -19.23 -41.51 -4.46
C ASP A 488 -19.76 -42.77 -3.75
N ARG A 489 -19.60 -42.81 -2.41
CA ARG A 489 -20.03 -43.90 -1.52
C ARG A 489 -21.37 -43.64 -0.83
N SER A 490 -21.89 -42.41 -0.84
CA SER A 490 -23.17 -42.12 -0.20
C SER A 490 -24.34 -42.54 -1.08
N GLU A 491 -25.49 -42.81 -0.45
CA GLU A 491 -26.73 -43.19 -1.14
C GLU A 491 -27.11 -42.20 -2.26
N ARG A 492 -26.94 -40.90 -2.00
CA ARG A 492 -27.05 -39.85 -3.03
C ARG A 492 -25.66 -39.51 -3.54
N LYS A 493 -25.36 -39.92 -4.78
CA LYS A 493 -24.10 -39.57 -5.45
C LYS A 493 -24.00 -38.07 -5.75
N PRO A 494 -22.79 -37.48 -5.84
CA PRO A 494 -22.60 -36.05 -6.08
C PRO A 494 -22.76 -35.69 -7.57
N THR A 495 -23.92 -36.04 -8.15
CA THR A 495 -24.32 -35.63 -9.50
C THR A 495 -24.77 -34.17 -9.52
N LEU A 496 -24.76 -33.51 -10.68
CA LEU A 496 -25.16 -32.10 -10.82
C LEU A 496 -26.55 -31.88 -10.21
N ARG A 497 -27.50 -32.76 -10.51
CA ARG A 497 -28.87 -32.71 -9.98
C ARG A 497 -28.90 -32.80 -8.46
N ASN A 498 -28.14 -33.74 -7.88
CA ASN A 498 -28.13 -33.95 -6.44
C ASN A 498 -27.44 -32.81 -5.70
N ILE A 499 -26.37 -32.25 -6.26
CA ILE A 499 -25.69 -31.07 -5.73
C ILE A 499 -26.64 -29.86 -5.74
N LYS A 500 -27.29 -29.56 -6.88
CA LYS A 500 -28.28 -28.47 -6.96
C LYS A 500 -29.46 -28.67 -6.01
N TRP A 501 -29.92 -29.91 -5.85
CA TRP A 501 -30.96 -30.23 -4.87
C TRP A 501 -30.46 -29.98 -3.44
N ALA A 502 -29.28 -30.46 -3.07
CA ALA A 502 -28.71 -30.29 -1.73
C ALA A 502 -28.52 -28.81 -1.38
N LEU A 503 -27.91 -28.05 -2.28
CA LEU A 503 -27.58 -26.65 -2.03
C LEU A 503 -28.80 -25.71 -2.19
N GLY A 504 -29.58 -25.87 -3.26
CA GLY A 504 -30.68 -24.95 -3.58
C GLY A 504 -32.05 -25.35 -3.04
N THR A 505 -32.25 -26.63 -2.69
CA THR A 505 -33.55 -27.14 -2.20
C THR A 505 -33.48 -27.58 -0.75
N PHE A 506 -32.52 -28.42 -0.36
CA PHE A 506 -32.40 -28.88 1.02
C PHE A 506 -32.02 -27.72 1.95
N LEU A 507 -30.92 -27.01 1.70
CA LEU A 507 -30.54 -25.85 2.52
C LEU A 507 -31.60 -24.74 2.45
N GLY A 508 -32.08 -24.41 1.25
CA GLY A 508 -33.09 -23.34 1.06
C GLY A 508 -34.46 -23.63 1.69
N ARG A 509 -34.80 -24.89 2.00
CA ARG A 509 -36.02 -25.24 2.75
C ARG A 509 -35.81 -25.44 4.23
N SER A 510 -34.57 -25.60 4.68
CA SER A 510 -34.25 -26.06 6.03
C SER A 510 -33.67 -24.94 6.90
N ALA A 511 -32.70 -24.18 6.35
CA ALA A 511 -32.01 -23.15 7.10
C ALA A 511 -32.85 -21.87 7.20
N GLN A 512 -33.07 -21.41 8.42
CA GLN A 512 -33.81 -20.17 8.71
C GLN A 512 -32.85 -19.00 8.93
N LYS A 513 -33.38 -17.78 8.99
CA LYS A 513 -32.62 -16.52 9.08
C LYS A 513 -31.46 -16.53 10.09
N ASP A 514 -31.70 -17.01 11.31
CA ASP A 514 -30.71 -17.00 12.40
C ASP A 514 -29.77 -18.20 12.43
N ASP A 515 -29.97 -19.18 11.53
CA ASP A 515 -29.14 -20.38 11.44
C ASP A 515 -27.75 -20.07 10.86
N THR A 516 -26.82 -21.00 11.07
CA THR A 516 -25.51 -20.99 10.41
C THR A 516 -25.46 -22.10 9.38
N VAL A 517 -25.05 -21.76 8.16
CA VAL A 517 -24.91 -22.70 7.05
C VAL A 517 -23.44 -22.84 6.66
N LEU A 518 -22.97 -24.07 6.59
CA LEU A 518 -21.65 -24.41 6.09
C LEU A 518 -21.76 -25.28 4.84
N ILE A 519 -21.09 -24.86 3.76
CA ILE A 519 -20.98 -25.64 2.54
C ILE A 519 -19.53 -26.04 2.38
N PHE A 520 -19.27 -27.31 2.14
CA PHE A 520 -17.93 -27.81 1.82
C PHE A 520 -17.98 -28.56 0.50
N PHE A 521 -17.04 -28.27 -0.40
CA PHE A 521 -16.87 -28.99 -1.65
C PHE A 521 -15.40 -29.37 -1.84
N ALA A 522 -15.13 -30.65 -2.08
CA ALA A 522 -13.84 -31.15 -2.52
C ALA A 522 -14.01 -31.93 -3.83
N GLY A 523 -13.27 -31.54 -4.87
CA GLY A 523 -13.43 -32.11 -6.21
C GLY A 523 -12.67 -31.33 -7.26
N HIS A 524 -12.86 -31.70 -8.52
CA HIS A 524 -12.32 -30.93 -9.64
C HIS A 524 -13.02 -29.57 -9.81
N GLY A 525 -12.22 -28.59 -10.25
CA GLY A 525 -12.71 -27.38 -10.92
C GLY A 525 -12.15 -27.31 -12.34
N ALA A 526 -12.91 -26.73 -13.27
CA ALA A 526 -12.46 -26.53 -14.64
C ALA A 526 -12.90 -25.17 -15.21
N PRO A 527 -12.00 -24.45 -15.91
CA PRO A 527 -12.36 -23.26 -16.68
C PRO A 527 -12.76 -23.62 -18.12
N GLU A 528 -13.77 -22.92 -18.64
CA GLU A 528 -14.22 -22.96 -20.04
C GLU A 528 -14.16 -21.56 -20.64
N VAL A 529 -13.78 -21.45 -21.93
CA VAL A 529 -13.79 -20.17 -22.62
C VAL A 529 -15.22 -19.69 -22.82
N ASP A 530 -15.54 -18.55 -22.22
CA ASP A 530 -16.80 -17.83 -22.41
C ASP A 530 -16.51 -16.34 -22.58
N SER A 531 -16.20 -15.94 -23.82
CA SER A 531 -15.87 -14.56 -24.17
C SER A 531 -17.05 -13.58 -24.08
N ARG A 532 -18.27 -14.10 -23.90
CA ARG A 532 -19.48 -13.30 -23.67
C ARG A 532 -20.00 -13.43 -22.24
N GLY A 533 -19.30 -14.19 -21.40
CA GLY A 533 -19.64 -14.42 -20.01
C GLY A 533 -19.51 -13.16 -19.17
N LEU A 534 -19.99 -13.26 -17.93
CA LEU A 534 -19.93 -12.15 -16.96
C LEU A 534 -18.49 -11.83 -16.53
N GLU A 535 -17.57 -12.77 -16.72
CA GLU A 535 -16.20 -12.73 -16.21
C GLU A 535 -15.25 -11.94 -17.13
N ARG A 536 -14.43 -11.06 -16.52
CA ARG A 536 -13.54 -10.15 -17.25
C ARG A 536 -12.41 -10.87 -17.99
N ASP A 537 -12.04 -12.04 -17.48
CA ASP A 537 -11.04 -12.93 -18.06
C ASP A 537 -11.58 -13.74 -19.25
N GLY A 538 -12.89 -13.66 -19.53
CA GLY A 538 -13.54 -14.43 -20.59
C GLY A 538 -13.58 -15.93 -20.29
N LEU A 539 -13.49 -16.33 -19.02
CA LEU A 539 -13.52 -17.72 -18.58
C LEU A 539 -14.67 -17.98 -17.59
N ALA A 540 -15.58 -18.87 -17.98
CA ALA A 540 -16.56 -19.47 -17.07
C ALA A 540 -15.87 -20.53 -16.19
N LYS A 541 -16.22 -20.56 -14.90
CA LYS A 541 -15.57 -21.42 -13.90
C LYS A 541 -16.60 -22.39 -13.34
N TYR A 542 -16.26 -23.68 -13.34
CA TYR A 542 -17.18 -24.73 -12.93
C TYR A 542 -16.62 -25.57 -11.79
N LEU A 543 -17.50 -25.93 -10.86
CA LEU A 543 -17.34 -27.09 -9.98
C LEU A 543 -17.81 -28.33 -10.74
N ILE A 544 -17.06 -29.44 -10.65
CA ILE A 544 -17.28 -30.62 -11.51
C ILE A 544 -17.98 -31.74 -10.71
N PRO A 545 -19.26 -32.03 -11.00
CA PRO A 545 -20.00 -33.18 -10.45
C PRO A 545 -19.51 -34.52 -10.99
N SER A 546 -19.94 -35.62 -10.38
CA SER A 546 -19.53 -36.98 -10.80
C SER A 546 -20.00 -37.37 -12.21
N ASP A 547 -21.12 -36.80 -12.68
CA ASP A 547 -21.73 -37.05 -13.99
C ASP A 547 -21.38 -35.99 -15.05
N ALA A 548 -20.32 -35.19 -14.81
CA ALA A 548 -19.88 -34.17 -15.75
C ALA A 548 -19.32 -34.75 -17.05
N ASP A 549 -19.68 -34.14 -18.17
CA ASP A 549 -19.05 -34.36 -19.48
C ASP A 549 -18.01 -33.25 -19.75
N PRO A 550 -16.71 -33.58 -19.88
CA PRO A 550 -15.68 -32.57 -20.12
C PRO A 550 -15.81 -31.84 -21.49
N ASP A 551 -16.61 -32.37 -22.41
CA ASP A 551 -16.90 -31.75 -23.71
C ASP A 551 -18.17 -30.87 -23.69
N ASP A 552 -18.96 -30.91 -22.60
CA ASP A 552 -20.19 -30.12 -22.36
C ASP A 552 -20.31 -29.67 -20.88
N LEU A 553 -19.36 -28.84 -20.43
CA LEU A 553 -19.34 -28.35 -19.05
C LEU A 553 -20.54 -27.45 -18.73
N TYR A 554 -21.00 -26.65 -19.69
CA TYR A 554 -22.13 -25.73 -19.49
C TYR A 554 -23.39 -26.44 -18.98
N SER A 555 -23.74 -27.60 -19.55
CA SER A 555 -24.98 -28.31 -19.19
C SER A 555 -24.79 -29.34 -18.06
N THR A 556 -23.56 -29.85 -17.88
CA THR A 556 -23.27 -30.99 -17.00
C THR A 556 -22.44 -30.65 -15.76
N ALA A 557 -21.82 -29.47 -15.70
CA ALA A 557 -21.10 -29.00 -14.53
C ALA A 557 -21.88 -27.92 -13.76
N LEU A 558 -21.42 -27.56 -12.56
CA LEU A 558 -22.05 -26.51 -11.75
C LEU A 558 -21.29 -25.20 -11.95
N PRO A 559 -21.86 -24.21 -12.66
CA PRO A 559 -21.27 -22.89 -12.80
C PRO A 559 -21.08 -22.24 -11.42
N MET A 560 -19.92 -21.65 -11.17
CA MET A 560 -19.67 -20.99 -9.88
C MET A 560 -20.50 -19.72 -9.68
N ASP A 561 -20.96 -19.06 -10.74
CA ASP A 561 -21.94 -17.96 -10.64
C ASP A 561 -23.32 -18.44 -10.17
N GLU A 562 -23.68 -19.71 -10.44
CA GLU A 562 -24.88 -20.35 -9.88
C GLU A 562 -24.82 -20.46 -8.35
N LEU A 563 -23.62 -20.47 -7.74
CA LEU A 563 -23.49 -20.38 -6.28
C LEU A 563 -24.12 -19.09 -5.73
N GLN A 564 -24.10 -17.97 -6.46
CA GLN A 564 -24.82 -16.75 -6.04
C GLN A 564 -26.32 -16.99 -5.96
N THR A 565 -26.87 -17.67 -6.97
CA THR A 565 -28.30 -17.99 -7.01
C THR A 565 -28.68 -18.95 -5.90
N ILE A 566 -27.84 -19.96 -5.65
CA ILE A 566 -27.99 -20.91 -4.55
C ILE A 566 -27.93 -20.18 -3.20
N PHE A 567 -26.94 -19.30 -3.01
CA PHE A 567 -26.79 -18.50 -1.80
C PHE A 567 -28.03 -17.63 -1.57
N ALA A 568 -28.51 -16.91 -2.59
CA ALA A 568 -29.70 -16.06 -2.49
C ALA A 568 -30.97 -16.83 -2.11
N ARG A 569 -31.02 -18.16 -2.31
CA ARG A 569 -32.14 -19.03 -1.90
C ARG A 569 -32.07 -19.50 -0.45
N ILE A 570 -30.93 -19.33 0.21
CA ILE A 570 -30.72 -19.69 1.62
C ILE A 570 -31.08 -18.47 2.46
N GLU A 571 -32.08 -18.62 3.34
CA GLU A 571 -32.58 -17.55 4.21
C GLU A 571 -31.59 -17.18 5.31
N ALA A 572 -30.78 -18.14 5.77
CA ALA A 572 -29.75 -17.91 6.78
C ALA A 572 -28.83 -16.74 6.41
N GLU A 573 -28.65 -15.83 7.37
CA GLU A 573 -27.77 -14.67 7.21
C GLU A 573 -26.30 -15.07 7.32
N ARG A 574 -25.97 -16.19 8.00
CA ARG A 574 -24.60 -16.67 8.20
C ARG A 574 -24.31 -17.87 7.30
N VAL A 575 -23.68 -17.63 6.15
CA VAL A 575 -23.35 -18.70 5.18
C VAL A 575 -21.85 -18.69 4.88
N VAL A 576 -21.18 -19.81 5.11
CA VAL A 576 -19.77 -19.98 4.77
C VAL A 576 -19.60 -21.14 3.82
N ALA A 577 -18.89 -20.93 2.71
CA ALA A 577 -18.50 -22.00 1.80
C ALA A 577 -16.99 -22.20 1.79
N PHE A 578 -16.55 -23.45 1.96
CA PHE A 578 -15.16 -23.88 1.81
C PHE A 578 -15.05 -24.70 0.52
N LEU A 579 -14.26 -24.20 -0.44
CA LEU A 579 -14.11 -24.79 -1.76
C LEU A 579 -12.68 -25.33 -1.93
N ASP A 580 -12.53 -26.63 -1.78
CA ASP A 580 -11.28 -27.37 -2.03
C ASP A 580 -11.21 -27.92 -3.45
N ALA A 581 -11.23 -26.98 -4.39
CA ALA A 581 -11.13 -27.21 -5.83
C ALA A 581 -10.23 -26.14 -6.46
N CYS A 582 -9.74 -26.42 -7.68
CA CYS A 582 -8.79 -25.57 -8.39
C CYS A 582 -9.43 -25.02 -9.66
N TYR A 583 -9.23 -23.73 -9.95
CA TYR A 583 -9.87 -23.05 -11.08
C TYR A 583 -8.88 -22.42 -12.04
N SER A 584 -7.59 -22.72 -11.89
CA SER A 584 -6.51 -21.85 -12.36
C SER A 584 -6.07 -22.03 -13.80
N GLY A 585 -6.67 -22.98 -14.52
CA GLY A 585 -6.16 -23.43 -15.82
C GLY A 585 -4.76 -24.05 -15.75
N ALA A 586 -4.12 -24.05 -14.57
CA ALA A 586 -2.83 -24.67 -14.30
C ALA A 586 -3.07 -26.14 -13.98
N VAL A 587 -2.57 -27.02 -14.83
CA VAL A 587 -2.56 -28.46 -14.59
C VAL A 587 -1.25 -28.78 -13.86
N SER A 588 -1.33 -29.18 -12.59
CA SER A 588 -0.19 -29.85 -11.94
C SER A 588 0.02 -31.22 -12.58
N GLY A 589 1.27 -31.70 -12.61
CA GLY A 589 1.64 -32.99 -13.20
C GLY A 589 0.75 -34.17 -12.77
N PRO A 590 0.83 -35.32 -13.48
CA PRO A 590 -0.16 -36.39 -13.39
C PRO A 590 -0.49 -36.80 -11.95
N GLY A 591 -1.70 -36.44 -11.51
CA GLY A 591 -2.30 -36.91 -10.25
C GLY A 591 -2.05 -36.07 -8.99
N LEU A 592 -1.42 -34.89 -9.08
CA LEU A 592 -1.21 -34.03 -7.90
C LEU A 592 -2.20 -32.86 -7.74
N GLY A 593 -2.88 -32.46 -8.82
CA GLY A 593 -3.74 -31.27 -8.84
C GLY A 593 -5.21 -31.57 -9.07
N ARG A 594 -6.08 -30.71 -8.53
CA ARG A 594 -7.54 -30.79 -8.71
C ARG A 594 -8.08 -29.95 -9.87
N THR A 595 -7.26 -29.58 -10.87
CA THR A 595 -7.71 -28.99 -12.15
C THR A 595 -7.45 -29.94 -13.32
N PHE A 596 -8.37 -29.96 -14.28
CA PHE A 596 -8.10 -30.41 -15.64
C PHE A 596 -8.51 -29.31 -16.63
N ALA A 597 -7.87 -29.28 -17.80
CA ALA A 597 -8.29 -28.40 -18.89
C ALA A 597 -9.41 -29.06 -19.69
N SER A 598 -10.51 -28.35 -19.97
CA SER A 598 -11.42 -28.76 -21.03
C SER A 598 -10.68 -28.71 -22.37
N LYS A 599 -11.04 -29.59 -23.32
CA LYS A 599 -10.40 -29.66 -24.64
C LYS A 599 -10.51 -28.35 -25.44
N LYS A 600 -11.41 -27.45 -25.06
CA LYS A 600 -11.65 -26.15 -25.72
C LYS A 600 -10.89 -24.97 -25.09
N THR A 601 -10.08 -25.18 -24.04
CA THR A 601 -9.42 -24.08 -23.31
C THR A 601 -7.96 -23.92 -23.76
N ARG A 602 -7.60 -22.77 -24.35
CA ARG A 602 -6.21 -22.30 -24.49
C ARG A 602 -6.00 -21.15 -23.52
N GLY A 603 -4.91 -21.21 -22.76
CA GLY A 603 -4.67 -20.49 -21.50
C GLY A 603 -4.99 -19.00 -21.49
N GLY A 604 -5.60 -18.58 -20.39
CA GLY A 604 -5.70 -17.20 -19.93
C GLY A 604 -5.46 -17.18 -18.42
N THR A 605 -4.88 -16.08 -17.90
CA THR A 605 -4.71 -15.86 -16.46
C THR A 605 -6.07 -15.49 -15.86
N VAL A 606 -6.49 -16.23 -14.84
CA VAL A 606 -7.78 -16.05 -14.17
C VAL A 606 -7.73 -14.84 -13.24
N ASP A 607 -8.80 -14.02 -13.21
CA ASP A 607 -8.89 -12.79 -12.43
C ASP A 607 -9.48 -13.03 -11.01
N ASP A 608 -8.89 -12.39 -9.99
CA ASP A 608 -9.30 -12.49 -8.58
C ASP A 608 -10.61 -11.76 -8.26
N LEU A 609 -11.08 -10.88 -9.17
CA LEU A 609 -12.33 -10.11 -9.03
C LEU A 609 -13.61 -10.97 -9.06
N PHE A 610 -13.51 -12.24 -9.46
CA PHE A 610 -14.65 -13.15 -9.53
C PHE A 610 -15.26 -13.45 -8.15
N LEU A 611 -14.42 -13.82 -7.16
CA LEU A 611 -14.87 -14.26 -5.84
C LEU A 611 -15.57 -13.13 -5.06
N GLU A 612 -15.23 -11.88 -5.34
CA GLU A 612 -15.86 -10.69 -4.72
C GLU A 612 -17.34 -10.53 -5.11
N ARG A 613 -17.72 -10.98 -6.32
CA ARG A 613 -19.13 -10.95 -6.75
C ARG A 613 -19.98 -11.96 -6.02
N LEU A 614 -19.40 -13.10 -5.65
CA LEU A 614 -20.10 -14.20 -4.98
C LEU A 614 -20.56 -13.83 -3.56
N THR A 615 -19.97 -12.78 -2.97
CA THR A 615 -20.15 -12.42 -1.55
C THR A 615 -20.79 -11.03 -1.36
N ARG A 616 -21.49 -10.49 -2.36
CA ARG A 616 -22.10 -9.14 -2.34
C ARG A 616 -23.21 -8.92 -1.31
N SER A 617 -23.53 -9.91 -0.48
CA SER A 617 -24.53 -9.82 0.59
C SER A 617 -23.85 -10.01 1.94
N LYS A 618 -24.16 -9.13 2.90
CA LYS A 618 -23.65 -9.20 4.27
C LYS A 618 -23.93 -10.56 4.89
N GLY A 619 -23.00 -11.06 5.70
CA GLY A 619 -23.13 -12.32 6.43
C GLY A 619 -22.61 -13.57 5.69
N ARG A 620 -21.97 -13.39 4.52
CA ARG A 620 -21.59 -14.52 3.65
C ARG A 620 -20.10 -14.48 3.31
N ALA A 621 -19.45 -15.63 3.43
CA ALA A 621 -18.03 -15.79 3.14
C ALA A 621 -17.77 -17.03 2.27
N ILE A 622 -16.77 -16.92 1.40
CA ILE A 622 -16.22 -18.04 0.63
C ILE A 622 -14.73 -18.11 0.94
N VAL A 623 -14.24 -19.31 1.26
CA VAL A 623 -12.84 -19.64 1.42
C VAL A 623 -12.46 -20.67 0.36
N THR A 624 -11.54 -20.34 -0.54
CA THR A 624 -11.01 -21.26 -1.55
C THR A 624 -9.66 -21.83 -1.11
N ALA A 625 -9.37 -23.06 -1.52
CA ALA A 625 -8.14 -23.75 -1.14
C ALA A 625 -6.87 -23.19 -1.79
N SER A 626 -6.99 -22.51 -2.92
CA SER A 626 -5.87 -21.91 -3.66
C SER A 626 -6.31 -20.61 -4.35
N ARG A 627 -5.33 -19.79 -4.76
CA ARG A 627 -5.59 -18.65 -5.65
C ARG A 627 -6.01 -19.11 -7.04
N THR A 628 -6.54 -18.17 -7.80
CA THR A 628 -6.95 -18.31 -9.20
C THR A 628 -5.82 -18.70 -10.15
N SER A 629 -4.55 -18.62 -9.78
CA SER A 629 -3.39 -19.06 -10.59
C SER A 629 -2.67 -20.28 -10.00
N GLU A 630 -3.22 -20.87 -8.94
CA GLU A 630 -2.57 -21.89 -8.14
C GLU A 630 -3.35 -23.20 -8.14
N VAL A 631 -2.70 -24.28 -7.73
CA VAL A 631 -3.28 -25.61 -7.66
C VAL A 631 -3.39 -26.05 -6.20
N SER A 632 -4.54 -26.58 -5.84
CA SER A 632 -4.82 -27.33 -4.61
C SER A 632 -4.24 -28.74 -4.73
N ILE A 633 -3.43 -29.10 -3.74
CA ILE A 633 -2.53 -30.26 -3.75
C ILE A 633 -3.09 -31.37 -2.87
N GLU A 634 -3.04 -32.60 -3.40
CA GLU A 634 -3.27 -33.83 -2.64
C GLU A 634 -1.95 -34.43 -2.14
N LEU A 635 -1.84 -34.72 -0.84
CA LEU A 635 -0.64 -35.31 -0.25
C LEU A 635 -0.92 -36.69 0.35
N PRO A 636 -0.32 -37.77 -0.19
CA PRO A 636 -0.51 -39.12 0.35
C PRO A 636 -0.13 -39.28 1.82
N GLU A 637 0.92 -38.58 2.27
CA GLU A 637 1.36 -38.59 3.66
C GLU A 637 0.34 -38.00 4.65
N LEU A 638 -0.57 -37.15 4.18
CA LEU A 638 -1.66 -36.59 4.99
C LEU A 638 -2.95 -37.41 4.87
N GLY A 639 -3.07 -38.27 3.84
CA GLY A 639 -4.32 -38.94 3.50
C GLY A 639 -5.45 -37.99 3.07
N HIS A 640 -5.10 -36.73 2.76
CA HIS A 640 -6.02 -35.61 2.56
C HIS A 640 -5.44 -34.59 1.58
N GLY A 641 -6.30 -33.71 1.05
CA GLY A 641 -5.83 -32.43 0.47
C GLY A 641 -5.18 -31.55 1.56
N ILE A 642 -4.15 -30.76 1.20
CA ILE A 642 -3.46 -29.90 2.19
C ILE A 642 -4.45 -28.96 2.89
N PHE A 643 -5.33 -28.32 2.11
CA PHE A 643 -6.35 -27.42 2.63
C PHE A 643 -7.30 -28.12 3.59
N THR A 644 -7.90 -29.24 3.18
CA THR A 644 -8.85 -29.96 4.04
C THR A 644 -8.20 -30.49 5.33
N TYR A 645 -6.97 -30.99 5.26
CA TYR A 645 -6.24 -31.47 6.44
C TYR A 645 -6.14 -30.40 7.53
N TYR A 646 -5.71 -29.19 7.16
CA TYR A 646 -5.61 -28.09 8.11
C TYR A 646 -6.96 -27.50 8.47
N LEU A 647 -7.94 -27.48 7.57
CA LEU A 647 -9.31 -27.07 7.90
C LEU A 647 -9.91 -27.95 9.01
N VAL A 648 -9.76 -29.28 8.89
CA VAL A 648 -10.20 -30.24 9.90
C VAL A 648 -9.47 -30.04 11.23
N ASN A 649 -8.16 -29.86 11.22
CA ASN A 649 -7.38 -29.65 12.45
C ASN A 649 -7.73 -28.31 13.13
N GLY A 650 -7.95 -27.26 12.34
CA GLY A 650 -8.39 -25.96 12.85
C GLY A 650 -9.75 -26.05 13.55
N LEU A 651 -10.73 -26.68 12.90
CA LEU A 651 -12.06 -26.91 13.48
C LEU A 651 -12.04 -27.82 14.71
N LYS A 652 -11.03 -28.70 14.85
CA LYS A 652 -10.81 -29.53 16.04
C LYS A 652 -10.16 -28.78 17.20
N GLY A 653 -9.70 -27.55 16.99
CA GLY A 653 -9.17 -26.69 18.04
C GLY A 653 -7.83 -26.05 17.73
N ALA A 654 -7.11 -26.46 16.68
CA ALA A 654 -5.78 -25.92 16.39
C ALA A 654 -5.81 -24.45 15.93
N ALA A 655 -7.00 -23.94 15.57
CA ALA A 655 -7.21 -22.56 15.16
C ALA A 655 -7.70 -21.65 16.30
N ASP A 656 -7.67 -22.09 17.56
CA ASP A 656 -7.96 -21.22 18.72
C ASP A 656 -6.73 -20.36 19.00
N LEU A 657 -6.55 -19.30 18.21
CA LEU A 657 -5.34 -18.48 18.23
C LEU A 657 -5.30 -17.56 19.44
N ASN A 658 -6.46 -17.16 19.96
CA ASN A 658 -6.58 -16.25 21.11
C ASN A 658 -6.77 -16.98 22.46
N GLY A 659 -7.05 -18.29 22.45
CA GLY A 659 -7.21 -19.13 23.64
C GLY A 659 -8.56 -18.96 24.36
N ASP A 660 -9.59 -18.42 23.70
CA ASP A 660 -10.91 -18.19 24.30
C ASP A 660 -11.83 -19.43 24.26
N GLY A 661 -11.37 -20.52 23.63
CA GLY A 661 -12.08 -21.78 23.51
C GLY A 661 -13.14 -21.79 22.40
N ILE A 662 -13.17 -20.80 21.51
CA ILE A 662 -14.05 -20.68 20.35
C ILE A 662 -13.20 -20.61 19.09
N ILE A 663 -13.59 -21.35 18.05
CA ILE A 663 -12.98 -21.24 16.73
C ILE A 663 -13.85 -20.31 15.89
N SER A 664 -13.43 -19.06 15.70
CA SER A 664 -14.09 -18.15 14.77
C SER A 664 -13.70 -18.43 13.31
N LEU A 665 -14.49 -17.97 12.34
CA LEU A 665 -14.10 -18.06 10.93
C LEU A 665 -12.77 -17.36 10.64
N GLN A 666 -12.52 -16.21 11.29
CA GLN A 666 -11.33 -15.42 11.05
C GLN A 666 -10.07 -16.14 11.54
N GLU A 667 -10.12 -16.71 12.74
CA GLU A 667 -8.99 -17.50 13.27
C GLU A 667 -8.80 -18.80 12.50
N LEU A 668 -9.90 -19.45 12.10
CA LEU A 668 -9.83 -20.62 11.24
C LEU A 668 -9.16 -20.30 9.91
N TYR A 669 -9.51 -19.18 9.29
CA TYR A 669 -8.88 -18.75 8.04
C TYR A 669 -7.40 -18.41 8.23
N GLU A 670 -7.04 -17.65 9.28
CA GLU A 670 -5.65 -17.28 9.57
C GLU A 670 -4.79 -18.53 9.79
N TYR A 671 -5.28 -19.48 10.60
CA TYR A 671 -4.62 -20.77 10.80
C TYR A 671 -4.46 -21.55 9.50
N VAL A 672 -5.54 -21.70 8.73
CA VAL A 672 -5.52 -22.47 7.47
C VAL A 672 -4.59 -21.83 6.45
N GLU A 673 -4.64 -20.51 6.27
CA GLU A 673 -3.79 -19.79 5.33
C GLU A 673 -2.30 -19.97 5.67
N GLN A 674 -1.94 -19.79 6.93
CA GLN A 674 -0.56 -19.96 7.39
C GLN A 674 -0.06 -21.39 7.18
N GLN A 675 -0.83 -22.39 7.62
CA GLN A 675 -0.40 -23.80 7.59
C GLN A 675 -0.37 -24.37 6.18
N VAL A 676 -1.38 -24.07 5.35
CA VAL A 676 -1.44 -24.53 3.96
C VAL A 676 -0.29 -23.92 3.17
N SER A 677 -0.05 -22.61 3.29
CA SER A 677 1.03 -21.93 2.58
C SER A 677 2.41 -22.48 2.97
N ALA A 678 2.62 -22.73 4.27
CA ALA A 678 3.87 -23.30 4.78
C ALA A 678 4.08 -24.74 4.28
N LYS A 679 3.06 -25.60 4.40
CA LYS A 679 3.14 -27.01 3.98
C LYS A 679 3.30 -27.13 2.47
N SER A 680 2.55 -26.35 1.69
CA SER A 680 2.68 -26.27 0.24
C SER A 680 4.11 -25.92 -0.16
N ARG A 681 4.69 -24.86 0.41
CA ARG A 681 6.06 -24.44 0.10
C ARG A 681 7.09 -25.52 0.43
N ALA A 682 6.92 -26.22 1.55
CA ALA A 682 7.82 -27.29 1.97
C ALA A 682 7.84 -28.48 0.98
N VAL A 683 6.74 -28.72 0.27
CA VAL A 683 6.64 -29.77 -0.76
C VAL A 683 6.86 -29.23 -2.18
N GLY A 684 7.37 -28.00 -2.32
CA GLY A 684 7.66 -27.37 -3.62
C GLY A 684 6.43 -26.85 -4.36
N GLY A 685 5.26 -26.81 -3.72
CA GLY A 685 4.02 -26.24 -4.26
C GLY A 685 3.87 -24.75 -3.95
N ASN A 686 2.87 -24.13 -4.59
CA ASN A 686 2.53 -22.71 -4.41
C ASN A 686 1.02 -22.54 -4.22
N GLN A 687 0.47 -23.10 -3.13
CA GLN A 687 -0.95 -23.06 -2.78
C GLN A 687 -1.19 -22.08 -1.62
N HIS A 688 -2.05 -21.09 -1.84
CA HIS A 688 -2.47 -20.10 -0.84
C HIS A 688 -4.00 -20.01 -0.79
N PRO A 689 -4.62 -20.33 0.36
CA PRO A 689 -6.04 -20.11 0.55
C PRO A 689 -6.45 -18.65 0.39
N VAL A 690 -7.68 -18.41 -0.06
CA VAL A 690 -8.22 -17.05 -0.21
C VAL A 690 -9.60 -17.00 0.41
N MET A 691 -9.84 -16.02 1.30
CA MET A 691 -11.17 -15.70 1.80
C MET A 691 -11.71 -14.44 1.13
N LYS A 692 -12.99 -14.45 0.76
CA LYS A 692 -13.76 -13.28 0.32
C LYS A 692 -15.10 -13.23 1.04
N GLY A 693 -15.58 -12.01 1.27
CA GLY A 693 -16.89 -11.73 1.84
C GLY A 693 -16.86 -10.83 3.07
N GLU A 694 -18.05 -10.35 3.45
CA GLU A 694 -18.24 -9.46 4.59
C GLU A 694 -19.12 -10.16 5.62
N LEU A 695 -18.59 -10.35 6.82
CA LEU A 695 -19.34 -10.82 8.00
C LEU A 695 -19.43 -9.68 9.00
N GLU A 696 -20.63 -9.43 9.52
CA GLU A 696 -20.81 -8.52 10.65
C GLU A 696 -20.60 -9.30 11.96
N GLY A 697 -19.60 -8.88 12.75
CA GLY A 697 -19.24 -9.50 14.02
C GLY A 697 -18.45 -10.81 13.89
N VAL A 698 -18.23 -11.47 15.02
CA VAL A 698 -17.50 -12.75 15.09
C VAL A 698 -18.44 -13.89 14.74
N LEU A 699 -18.05 -14.74 13.78
CA LEU A 699 -18.80 -15.96 13.43
C LEU A 699 -18.15 -17.19 14.09
N PRO A 700 -18.71 -17.72 15.19
CA PRO A 700 -18.19 -18.91 15.84
C PRO A 700 -18.57 -20.18 15.07
N LEU A 701 -17.59 -20.99 14.71
CA LEU A 701 -17.76 -22.24 13.94
C LEU A 701 -17.68 -23.48 14.82
N ALA A 702 -16.76 -23.53 15.78
CA ALA A 702 -16.60 -24.67 16.70
C ALA A 702 -16.23 -24.20 18.10
N LYS A 703 -16.34 -25.09 19.09
CA LYS A 703 -15.90 -24.85 20.47
C LYS A 703 -14.81 -25.85 20.84
N VAL A 704 -13.74 -25.39 21.45
CA VAL A 704 -12.65 -26.25 21.92
C VAL A 704 -13.09 -26.98 23.18
N GLY A 705 -12.98 -28.31 23.20
CA GLY A 705 -13.25 -29.13 24.39
C GLY A 705 -14.71 -29.50 24.66
N GLY A 706 -15.63 -29.30 23.71
CA GLY A 706 -17.00 -29.82 23.81
C GLY A 706 -17.08 -31.32 23.52
N LYS A 707 -17.60 -32.10 24.48
CA LYS A 707 -18.10 -33.47 24.22
C LYS A 707 -19.50 -33.44 23.64
#